data_AF-A0A838ECG6-F1
#
_entry.id   AF-A0A838ECG6-F1
#
_cell.length_a   1.000
_cell.length_b   1.000
_cell.length_c   1.000
_cell.angle_alpha   90.00
_cell.angle_beta   90.00
_cell.angle_gamma   90.00
#
_symmetry.space_group_name_H-M   'P 1'
#
loop_
_entity.id
_entity.type
_entity.pdbx_description
1 polymer ?
#
loop_
_entity_poly.entity_id
_entity_poly.type
_entity_poly.pdbx_seq_one_letter_code
_entity_poly.pdbx_strand_id
1 'polypeptide(L)'
;MSPRPRRQGPGGAGEQARRRHAWLELLQTSGPFLTLPVVDRALPNGLPGVPARHRASVRARVAAMLDDRGASRQAVVETLLRDVLDWSDHLLLDAEVPEVLTEVVAEHGVLLRPAFAFVTEDDGGGAESGGAEEEEPVAAEAAGPYRLLGMLAPWGTHPLTRTTDGGWTASAVERLAVLLRARDVPIGLATDGRWWALVWAPRGGATGAAVWDAGLFSEEPDSLRAFAALLERARFLSVGPADTLPALLAESLQRQEEVTETLGRQVRDAVELLLETLDRLDADSGGSVLAGVGDDELYSGVVTVMMRTVFLLFAEERRLLPSDDDVYLSAYSVGRLVEQLEQRAQLAGEQALEHRTGAWHRLLAVSRAIHGGVAHEDLRLPAYGGGLFDPDRYPWLEGRSAQAGSARPPAVDDRTVLRMLRAVQYVQIGSERRRLTFRALDVEQIGYVYEGLLDLEVRTADDVVLGLLRPPKWPRGREPSELPLSEASAWAAAESGRTLADYLQPRTGLTASRLARNLAEVLGDDARADLVVALGEHRVAIEAVAPLAPVLRRDERGRPAVMLPGRRYIAPSTRRAATGTHYTPRWLAEDVAANTLEPLCYRPGPLDTADHGQWQLRPSTELLDLRIADIAMGSGAFLVAACRYLADRLVEAWQEEGREDALRAVRARAGRPLAADAEAEQVLLEARRLVAEH
;
A
#
# COMPACT_ATOMS: atom_id res chain seq x y z
N MET A 1 -21.93 -34.16 34.44
CA MET A 1 -20.73 -33.36 34.08
C MET A 1 -20.86 -32.97 32.62
N SER A 2 -21.30 -31.74 32.36
CA SER A 2 -21.41 -31.21 30.99
C SER A 2 -20.01 -30.90 30.45
N PRO A 3 -19.72 -31.15 29.16
CA PRO A 3 -18.42 -30.86 28.59
C PRO A 3 -18.27 -29.34 28.41
N ARG A 4 -17.18 -28.78 28.95
CA ARG A 4 -16.80 -27.38 28.76
C ARG A 4 -16.49 -27.11 27.28
N PRO A 5 -16.88 -25.94 26.73
CA PRO A 5 -16.57 -25.61 25.35
C PRO A 5 -15.07 -25.32 25.20
N ARG A 6 -14.47 -25.87 24.12
CA ARG A 6 -13.10 -25.58 23.70
C ARG A 6 -12.97 -24.08 23.41
N ARG A 7 -12.10 -23.39 24.15
CA ARG A 7 -11.65 -22.03 23.80
C ARG A 7 -10.95 -22.09 22.44
N GLN A 8 -11.53 -21.42 21.45
CA GLN A 8 -10.88 -21.18 20.15
C GLN A 8 -9.66 -20.28 20.37
N GLY A 9 -8.54 -20.62 19.73
CA GLY A 9 -7.32 -19.82 19.77
C GLY A 9 -7.47 -18.50 18.99
N PRO A 10 -6.59 -17.51 19.25
CA PRO A 10 -6.70 -16.15 18.71
C PRO A 10 -6.48 -16.03 17.17
N GLY A 11 -6.21 -17.13 16.46
CA GLY A 11 -6.10 -17.16 14.99
C GLY A 11 -7.39 -17.52 14.23
N GLY A 12 -8.51 -17.78 14.93
CA GLY A 12 -9.73 -18.34 14.30
C GLY A 12 -10.65 -17.32 13.61
N ALA A 13 -10.76 -16.10 14.13
CA ALA A 13 -11.72 -15.11 13.64
C ALA A 13 -11.32 -14.51 12.28
N GLY A 14 -10.06 -14.09 12.14
CA GLY A 14 -9.55 -13.53 10.88
C GLY A 14 -9.51 -14.54 9.72
N GLU A 15 -9.19 -15.81 10.00
CA GLU A 15 -9.22 -16.89 9.00
C GLU A 15 -10.66 -17.17 8.51
N GLN A 16 -11.65 -17.16 9.41
CA GLN A 16 -13.06 -17.33 9.06
C GLN A 16 -13.60 -16.15 8.24
N ALA A 17 -13.24 -14.91 8.61
CA ALA A 17 -13.59 -13.72 7.83
C ALA A 17 -12.98 -13.78 6.42
N ARG A 18 -11.70 -14.18 6.28
CA ARG A 18 -11.06 -14.36 4.97
C ARG A 18 -11.77 -15.39 4.11
N ARG A 19 -12.10 -16.56 4.68
CA ARG A 19 -12.83 -17.61 3.92
C ARG A 19 -14.21 -17.16 3.50
N ARG A 20 -14.91 -16.40 4.36
CA ARG A 20 -16.24 -15.85 4.08
C ARG A 20 -16.22 -14.81 2.97
N HIS A 21 -15.15 -14.02 2.89
CA HIS A 21 -15.01 -12.91 1.93
C HIS A 21 -13.89 -13.13 0.91
N ALA A 22 -13.60 -14.39 0.56
CA ALA A 22 -12.56 -14.75 -0.40
C ALA A 22 -12.82 -14.16 -1.80
N TRP A 23 -14.07 -13.78 -2.10
CA TRP A 23 -14.45 -13.07 -3.32
C TRP A 23 -13.71 -11.76 -3.54
N LEU A 24 -13.22 -11.10 -2.48
CA LEU A 24 -12.40 -9.90 -2.61
C LEU A 24 -11.11 -10.17 -3.40
N GLU A 25 -10.57 -11.39 -3.32
CA GLU A 25 -9.35 -11.79 -4.03
C GLU A 25 -9.61 -12.15 -5.51
N LEU A 26 -10.88 -12.35 -5.89
CA LEU A 26 -11.29 -12.63 -7.28
C LEU A 26 -11.42 -11.33 -8.10
N LEU A 27 -11.52 -10.18 -7.44
CA LEU A 27 -11.73 -8.91 -8.13
C LEU A 27 -10.41 -8.32 -8.62
N GLN A 28 -10.41 -7.89 -9.89
CA GLN A 28 -9.39 -6.98 -10.37
C GLN A 28 -9.72 -5.58 -9.86
N THR A 29 -8.86 -5.02 -9.01
CA THR A 29 -9.01 -3.66 -8.49
C THR A 29 -7.96 -2.72 -9.07
N SER A 30 -8.33 -1.44 -9.18
CA SER A 30 -7.43 -0.34 -9.54
C SER A 30 -7.65 0.79 -8.55
N GLY A 31 -6.62 1.16 -7.79
CA GLY A 31 -6.74 2.14 -6.71
C GLY A 31 -7.46 1.60 -5.46
N PRO A 32 -7.85 2.48 -4.51
CA PRO A 32 -8.47 2.08 -3.25
C PRO A 32 -9.85 1.44 -3.46
N PHE A 33 -10.13 0.36 -2.73
CA PHE A 33 -11.41 -0.33 -2.76
C PHE A 33 -11.72 -0.92 -1.38
N LEU A 34 -12.76 -1.77 -1.28
CA LEU A 34 -13.22 -2.37 -0.03
C LEU A 34 -12.13 -3.24 0.63
N THR A 35 -11.96 -3.04 1.94
CA THR A 35 -11.07 -3.88 2.76
C THR A 35 -11.85 -4.95 3.53
N LEU A 36 -11.21 -6.10 3.76
CA LEU A 36 -11.79 -7.23 4.49
C LEU A 36 -12.49 -6.85 5.82
N PRO A 37 -11.90 -6.01 6.70
CA PRO A 37 -12.56 -5.65 7.96
C PRO A 37 -13.86 -4.85 7.78
N VAL A 38 -13.91 -3.99 6.76
CA VAL A 38 -15.10 -3.18 6.48
C VAL A 38 -16.20 -4.05 5.91
N VAL A 39 -15.85 -4.96 5.01
CA VAL A 39 -16.77 -5.95 4.46
C VAL A 39 -17.27 -6.90 5.56
N ASP A 40 -16.41 -7.37 6.44
CA ASP A 40 -16.83 -8.28 7.52
C ASP A 40 -17.72 -7.60 8.55
N ARG A 41 -17.53 -6.29 8.79
CA ARG A 41 -18.44 -5.46 9.59
C ARG A 41 -19.81 -5.31 8.91
N ALA A 42 -19.82 -4.99 7.62
CA ALA A 42 -21.05 -4.71 6.86
C ALA A 42 -21.83 -5.98 6.45
N LEU A 43 -21.13 -7.10 6.29
CA LEU A 43 -21.66 -8.40 5.86
C LEU A 43 -21.14 -9.53 6.77
N PRO A 44 -21.44 -9.51 8.08
CA PRO A 44 -20.89 -10.47 9.04
C PRO A 44 -21.36 -11.91 8.79
N ASN A 45 -22.48 -12.08 8.07
CA ASN A 45 -23.03 -13.38 7.70
C ASN A 45 -22.59 -13.86 6.29
N GLY A 46 -21.74 -13.08 5.62
CA GLY A 46 -21.29 -13.35 4.26
C GLY A 46 -22.22 -12.76 3.19
N LEU A 47 -21.99 -13.16 1.94
CA LEU A 47 -22.73 -12.63 0.81
C LEU A 47 -24.19 -13.15 0.79
N PRO A 48 -25.20 -12.27 0.60
CA PRO A 48 -26.57 -12.71 0.37
C PRO A 48 -26.68 -13.56 -0.91
N GLY A 49 -27.64 -14.49 -0.91
CA GLY A 49 -27.86 -15.37 -2.05
C GLY A 49 -28.67 -14.71 -3.16
N VAL A 50 -28.21 -14.82 -4.41
CA VAL A 50 -29.00 -14.43 -5.58
C VAL A 50 -30.01 -15.54 -5.95
N PRO A 51 -31.31 -15.23 -6.13
CA PRO A 51 -32.34 -16.22 -6.46
C PRO A 51 -31.99 -17.07 -7.68
N ALA A 52 -32.33 -18.37 -7.65
CA ALA A 52 -31.99 -19.31 -8.71
C ALA A 52 -32.56 -18.89 -10.09
N ARG A 53 -33.76 -18.31 -10.11
CA ARG A 53 -34.37 -17.76 -11.34
C ARG A 53 -33.55 -16.64 -11.97
N HIS A 54 -33.00 -15.73 -11.16
CA HIS A 54 -32.18 -14.62 -11.67
C HIS A 54 -30.82 -15.13 -12.15
N ARG A 55 -30.20 -16.07 -11.41
CA ARG A 55 -28.95 -16.72 -11.87
C ARG A 55 -29.11 -17.45 -13.20
N ALA A 56 -30.23 -18.14 -13.40
CA ALA A 56 -30.53 -18.80 -14.68
C ALA A 56 -30.74 -17.79 -15.82
N SER A 57 -31.46 -16.69 -15.55
CA SER A 57 -31.68 -15.60 -16.52
C SER A 57 -30.35 -14.95 -16.93
N VAL A 58 -29.52 -14.56 -15.96
CA VAL A 58 -28.18 -13.98 -16.20
C VAL A 58 -27.33 -14.92 -17.04
N ARG A 59 -27.26 -16.21 -16.69
CA ARG A 59 -26.49 -17.20 -17.47
C ARG A 59 -26.94 -17.26 -18.93
N ALA A 60 -28.24 -17.34 -19.17
CA ALA A 60 -28.79 -17.41 -20.53
C ALA A 60 -28.50 -16.14 -21.34
N ARG A 61 -28.68 -14.97 -20.72
CA ARG A 61 -28.45 -13.66 -21.36
C ARG A 61 -26.97 -13.42 -21.66
N VAL A 62 -26.09 -13.72 -20.71
CA VAL A 62 -24.64 -13.58 -20.89
C VAL A 62 -24.13 -14.53 -21.98
N ALA A 63 -24.59 -15.78 -22.00
CA ALA A 63 -24.23 -16.72 -23.07
C ALA A 63 -24.65 -16.20 -24.45
N ALA A 64 -25.89 -15.72 -24.59
CA ALA A 64 -26.38 -15.14 -25.84
C ALA A 64 -25.56 -13.92 -26.28
N MET A 65 -25.23 -13.01 -25.35
CA MET A 65 -24.40 -11.83 -25.61
C MET A 65 -22.98 -12.19 -26.05
N LEU A 66 -22.38 -13.23 -25.46
CA LEU A 66 -21.06 -13.69 -25.87
C LEU A 66 -21.10 -14.33 -27.27
N ASP A 67 -22.15 -15.10 -27.58
CA ASP A 67 -22.35 -15.76 -28.88
C ASP A 67 -22.60 -14.74 -30.01
N ASP A 68 -23.42 -13.72 -29.74
CA ASP A 68 -23.77 -12.68 -30.73
C ASP A 68 -22.80 -11.50 -30.78
N ARG A 69 -21.68 -11.59 -30.04
CA ARG A 69 -20.64 -10.55 -29.95
C ARG A 69 -21.19 -9.19 -29.51
N GLY A 70 -22.03 -9.19 -28.48
CA GLY A 70 -22.50 -7.99 -27.80
C GLY A 70 -23.75 -7.37 -28.39
N ALA A 71 -24.37 -7.97 -29.40
CA ALA A 71 -25.62 -7.47 -29.98
C ALA A 71 -26.76 -7.46 -28.95
N SER A 72 -26.78 -8.43 -28.02
CA SER A 72 -27.76 -8.49 -26.93
C SER A 72 -27.28 -7.90 -25.59
N ARG A 73 -26.20 -7.11 -25.58
CA ARG A 73 -25.63 -6.54 -24.34
C ARG A 73 -26.61 -5.70 -23.53
N GLN A 74 -27.49 -4.95 -24.20
CA GLN A 74 -28.52 -4.13 -23.54
C GLN A 74 -29.43 -5.00 -22.65
N ALA A 75 -29.80 -6.20 -23.14
CA ALA A 75 -30.63 -7.12 -22.39
C ALA A 75 -29.91 -7.68 -21.15
N VAL A 76 -28.58 -7.87 -21.21
CA VAL A 76 -27.78 -8.26 -20.03
C VAL A 76 -27.75 -7.13 -19.01
N VAL A 77 -27.52 -5.89 -19.46
CA VAL A 77 -27.51 -4.69 -18.60
C VAL A 77 -28.85 -4.52 -17.91
N GLU A 78 -29.95 -4.53 -18.66
CA GLU A 78 -31.30 -4.43 -18.09
C GLU A 78 -31.61 -5.58 -17.11
N THR A 79 -31.25 -6.82 -17.46
CA THR A 79 -31.47 -7.98 -16.57
C THR A 79 -30.70 -7.82 -15.25
N LEU A 80 -29.46 -7.35 -15.29
CA LEU A 80 -28.67 -7.12 -14.08
C LEU A 80 -29.27 -5.98 -13.25
N LEU A 81 -29.52 -4.81 -13.85
CA LEU A 81 -30.01 -3.64 -13.13
C LEU A 81 -31.43 -3.82 -12.56
N ARG A 82 -32.33 -4.46 -13.32
CA ARG A 82 -33.73 -4.66 -12.91
C ARG A 82 -33.94 -5.94 -12.10
N ASP A 83 -33.46 -7.10 -12.56
CA ASP A 83 -33.80 -8.37 -11.91
C ASP A 83 -32.83 -8.73 -10.77
N VAL A 84 -31.53 -8.46 -10.94
CA VAL A 84 -30.52 -8.81 -9.94
C VAL A 84 -30.37 -7.74 -8.88
N LEU A 85 -30.23 -6.47 -9.29
CA LEU A 85 -30.06 -5.36 -8.36
C LEU A 85 -31.38 -4.79 -7.84
N ASP A 86 -32.51 -5.16 -8.45
CA ASP A 86 -33.86 -4.77 -8.02
C ASP A 86 -34.06 -3.24 -7.95
N TRP A 87 -33.44 -2.48 -8.86
CA TRP A 87 -33.54 -1.01 -8.84
C TRP A 87 -34.96 -0.51 -9.09
N SER A 88 -35.83 -1.32 -9.71
CA SER A 88 -37.27 -1.02 -9.86
C SER A 88 -37.50 0.39 -10.41
N ASP A 89 -38.32 1.21 -9.72
CA ASP A 89 -38.68 2.58 -10.12
C ASP A 89 -37.56 3.61 -9.92
N HIS A 90 -36.43 3.20 -9.33
CA HIS A 90 -35.24 4.04 -9.11
C HIS A 90 -34.25 4.00 -10.28
N LEU A 91 -34.51 3.18 -11.31
CA LEU A 91 -33.64 3.06 -12.50
C LEU A 91 -34.14 3.99 -13.61
N LEU A 92 -33.26 4.89 -14.06
CA LEU A 92 -33.43 5.65 -15.30
C LEU A 92 -32.55 5.04 -16.40
N LEU A 93 -33.10 4.80 -17.59
CA LEU A 93 -32.36 4.29 -18.76
C LEU A 93 -32.40 5.24 -19.95
N ASP A 94 -31.26 5.39 -20.62
CA ASP A 94 -31.08 6.10 -21.89
C ASP A 94 -31.79 7.48 -21.94
N ALA A 95 -32.92 7.57 -22.63
CA ALA A 95 -33.67 8.80 -22.82
C ALA A 95 -34.30 9.36 -21.53
N GLU A 96 -34.49 8.52 -20.50
CA GLU A 96 -34.99 8.92 -19.19
C GLU A 96 -33.92 9.67 -18.37
N VAL A 97 -32.64 9.54 -18.74
CA VAL A 97 -31.53 10.20 -18.06
C VAL A 97 -31.47 11.68 -18.48
N PRO A 98 -31.63 12.64 -17.55
CA PRO A 98 -31.72 14.06 -17.89
C PRO A 98 -30.44 14.62 -18.52
N GLU A 99 -30.61 15.51 -19.52
CA GLU A 99 -29.48 16.10 -20.24
C GLU A 99 -28.55 16.94 -19.35
N VAL A 100 -29.05 17.47 -18.23
CA VAL A 100 -28.26 18.22 -17.23
C VAL A 100 -27.13 17.40 -16.62
N LEU A 101 -27.21 16.06 -16.68
CA LEU A 101 -26.13 15.19 -16.22
C LEU A 101 -24.99 15.07 -17.24
N THR A 102 -25.12 15.62 -18.44
CA THR A 102 -24.05 15.60 -19.44
C THR A 102 -22.91 16.52 -19.02
N GLU A 103 -21.69 16.01 -19.02
CA GLU A 103 -20.48 16.78 -18.75
C GLU A 103 -19.73 17.12 -20.04
N VAL A 104 -19.30 18.37 -20.18
CA VAL A 104 -18.51 18.83 -21.31
C VAL A 104 -17.05 18.90 -20.88
N VAL A 105 -16.25 17.94 -21.33
CA VAL A 105 -14.81 17.94 -21.08
C VAL A 105 -14.16 18.88 -22.09
N ALA A 106 -14.17 20.17 -21.76
CA ALA A 106 -13.76 21.26 -22.65
C ALA A 106 -12.33 21.09 -23.19
N GLU A 107 -11.43 20.55 -22.36
CA GLU A 107 -10.02 20.27 -22.71
C GLU A 107 -9.89 19.32 -23.91
N HIS A 108 -10.87 18.44 -24.13
CA HIS A 108 -10.83 17.43 -25.18
C HIS A 108 -12.02 17.49 -26.16
N GLY A 109 -12.95 18.44 -25.97
CA GLY A 109 -14.16 18.53 -26.79
C GLY A 109 -15.07 17.29 -26.72
N VAL A 110 -14.98 16.50 -25.64
CA VAL A 110 -15.76 15.26 -25.45
C VAL A 110 -16.98 15.52 -24.56
N LEU A 111 -18.12 14.96 -24.95
CA LEU A 111 -19.34 14.96 -24.15
C LEU A 111 -19.50 13.62 -23.42
N LEU A 112 -19.57 13.66 -22.09
CA LEU A 112 -19.81 12.50 -21.27
C LEU A 112 -21.26 12.50 -20.80
N ARG A 113 -22.06 11.56 -21.33
CA ARG A 113 -23.45 11.37 -20.92
C ARG A 113 -23.63 10.02 -20.22
N PRO A 114 -24.28 9.98 -19.05
CA PRO A 114 -24.65 8.72 -18.44
C PRO A 114 -25.70 8.00 -19.29
N ALA A 115 -25.53 6.68 -19.47
CA ALA A 115 -26.48 5.81 -20.14
C ALA A 115 -27.59 5.31 -19.19
N PHE A 116 -27.32 5.29 -17.89
CA PHE A 116 -28.30 4.94 -16.88
C PHE A 116 -27.97 5.62 -15.54
N ALA A 117 -28.95 5.71 -14.64
CA ALA A 117 -28.74 6.28 -13.30
C ALA A 117 -29.63 5.60 -12.25
N PHE A 118 -29.15 5.59 -11.00
CA PHE A 118 -29.97 5.27 -9.83
C PHE A 118 -30.37 6.56 -9.11
N VAL A 119 -31.67 6.74 -8.89
CA VAL A 119 -32.25 7.95 -8.31
C VAL A 119 -33.05 7.65 -7.04
N THR A 120 -32.89 8.47 -6.01
CA THR A 120 -33.68 8.45 -4.78
C THR A 120 -34.62 9.65 -4.77
N GLU A 121 -35.82 9.52 -4.20
CA GLU A 121 -36.68 10.68 -4.00
C GLU A 121 -35.95 11.73 -3.13
N ASP A 122 -36.03 13.01 -3.52
CA ASP A 122 -35.41 14.10 -2.78
C ASP A 122 -35.94 14.10 -1.33
N ASP A 123 -35.06 14.12 -0.34
CA ASP A 123 -35.37 14.53 1.04
C ASP A 123 -35.63 16.06 1.11
N GLY A 124 -36.31 16.60 0.10
CA GLY A 124 -36.80 17.96 0.06
C GLY A 124 -37.98 18.06 1.01
N GLY A 125 -37.69 18.48 2.25
CA GLY A 125 -38.68 18.69 3.30
C GLY A 125 -39.93 19.37 2.77
N GLY A 126 -41.08 18.75 3.04
CA GLY A 126 -42.38 19.36 2.81
C GLY A 126 -42.51 20.66 3.59
N ALA A 127 -42.19 21.77 2.93
CA ALA A 127 -42.58 23.09 3.37
C ALA A 127 -44.06 23.26 2.99
N GLU A 128 -44.94 22.90 3.92
CA GLU A 128 -46.28 23.48 3.95
C GLU A 128 -46.14 25.01 3.99
N SER A 129 -46.88 25.65 3.10
CA SER A 129 -47.02 27.09 2.96
C SER A 129 -47.26 27.78 4.31
N GLY A 130 -46.32 28.65 4.72
CA GLY A 130 -46.48 29.51 5.89
C GLY A 130 -45.47 30.65 5.93
N GLY A 131 -45.83 31.79 5.32
CA GLY A 131 -45.49 33.17 5.70
C GLY A 131 -44.03 33.56 6.03
N ALA A 132 -43.45 34.36 5.12
CA ALA A 132 -42.55 35.51 5.32
C ALA A 132 -41.42 35.43 6.37
N GLU A 133 -40.16 35.47 5.91
CA GLU A 133 -39.25 36.63 5.98
C GLU A 133 -37.99 36.34 5.14
N GLU A 134 -37.49 37.36 4.46
CA GLU A 134 -36.33 37.30 3.55
C GLU A 134 -35.03 37.20 4.34
N GLU A 135 -34.33 36.06 4.25
CA GLU A 135 -32.90 35.94 4.54
C GLU A 135 -32.19 35.32 3.31
N GLU A 136 -31.12 35.98 2.86
CA GLU A 136 -30.31 35.57 1.72
C GLU A 136 -29.73 34.14 1.92
N PRO A 137 -29.86 33.22 0.94
CA PRO A 137 -29.32 31.89 1.09
C PRO A 137 -27.83 31.89 0.70
N VAL A 138 -26.96 31.63 1.68
CA VAL A 138 -25.65 31.01 1.42
C VAL A 138 -25.87 29.49 1.41
N ALA A 139 -26.39 28.97 0.29
CA ALA A 139 -26.62 27.54 0.10
C ALA A 139 -25.54 26.96 -0.82
N ALA A 140 -24.68 26.10 -0.26
CA ALA A 140 -23.90 25.15 -1.01
C ALA A 140 -24.82 23.99 -1.44
N GLU A 141 -25.39 24.06 -2.65
CA GLU A 141 -26.16 22.96 -3.24
C GLU A 141 -25.23 21.95 -3.93
N ALA A 142 -25.01 20.80 -3.29
CA ALA A 142 -24.65 19.53 -3.92
C ALA A 142 -25.21 18.41 -3.00
N ALA A 143 -25.86 17.34 -3.44
CA ALA A 143 -26.03 16.71 -4.74
C ALA A 143 -27.52 16.44 -5.00
N GLY A 144 -27.93 16.42 -6.27
CA GLY A 144 -29.30 16.09 -6.66
C GLY A 144 -29.73 14.66 -6.26
N PRO A 145 -30.89 14.18 -6.73
CA PRO A 145 -31.47 12.90 -6.30
C PRO A 145 -30.67 11.65 -6.73
N TYR A 146 -29.56 11.82 -7.44
CA TYR A 146 -28.77 10.72 -7.99
C TYR A 146 -27.81 10.13 -6.95
N ARG A 147 -27.72 8.80 -6.90
CA ARG A 147 -26.76 8.08 -6.04
C ARG A 147 -25.75 7.26 -6.82
N LEU A 148 -26.02 6.97 -8.10
CA LEU A 148 -25.10 6.25 -8.98
C LEU A 148 -25.33 6.66 -10.45
N LEU A 149 -24.25 6.88 -11.20
CA LEU A 149 -24.28 7.11 -12.65
C LEU A 149 -23.62 5.97 -13.42
N GLY A 150 -24.24 5.57 -14.53
CA GLY A 150 -23.83 4.47 -15.38
C GLY A 150 -23.39 4.91 -16.77
N MET A 151 -22.36 4.27 -17.32
CA MET A 151 -21.90 4.50 -18.69
C MET A 151 -21.73 3.20 -19.47
N LEU A 152 -22.13 3.24 -20.74
CA LEU A 152 -21.92 2.14 -21.68
C LEU A 152 -20.63 2.37 -22.47
N ALA A 153 -19.68 1.45 -22.33
CA ALA A 153 -18.45 1.42 -23.11
C ALA A 153 -18.65 0.71 -24.47
N PRO A 154 -17.76 0.93 -25.45
CA PRO A 154 -17.74 0.12 -26.67
C PRO A 154 -17.58 -1.37 -26.36
N TRP A 155 -18.27 -2.23 -27.11
CA TRP A 155 -18.21 -3.67 -26.91
C TRP A 155 -16.79 -4.22 -27.02
N GLY A 156 -16.44 -5.15 -26.13
CA GLY A 156 -15.14 -5.81 -26.15
C GLY A 156 -14.03 -4.94 -25.59
N THR A 157 -14.34 -3.81 -24.94
CA THR A 157 -13.33 -2.94 -24.33
C THR A 157 -13.31 -3.19 -22.82
N HIS A 158 -12.19 -3.70 -22.31
CA HIS A 158 -12.02 -3.86 -20.87
C HIS A 158 -12.05 -2.48 -20.17
N PRO A 159 -12.78 -2.28 -19.06
CA PRO A 159 -13.05 -0.95 -18.48
C PRO A 159 -11.82 -0.16 -18.04
N LEU A 160 -10.72 -0.84 -17.71
CA LEU A 160 -9.43 -0.23 -17.35
C LEU A 160 -8.53 0.04 -18.57
N THR A 161 -8.91 -0.41 -19.75
CA THR A 161 -8.16 -0.14 -20.99
C THR A 161 -8.43 1.28 -21.44
N ARG A 162 -7.36 2.07 -21.62
CA ARG A 162 -7.45 3.41 -22.21
C ARG A 162 -7.69 3.29 -23.72
N THR A 163 -8.67 4.04 -24.21
CA THR A 163 -8.96 4.19 -25.63
C THR A 163 -9.03 5.66 -26.00
N THR A 164 -8.60 6.00 -27.21
CA THR A 164 -8.65 7.36 -27.73
C THR A 164 -10.00 7.59 -28.40
N ASP A 165 -10.74 8.57 -27.91
CA ASP A 165 -12.01 9.02 -28.48
C ASP A 165 -12.06 10.54 -28.42
N GLY A 166 -12.34 11.17 -29.57
CA GLY A 166 -12.31 12.64 -29.70
C GLY A 166 -10.97 13.29 -29.35
N GLY A 167 -9.85 12.57 -29.44
CA GLY A 167 -8.53 13.08 -29.04
C GLY A 167 -8.19 12.92 -27.54
N TRP A 168 -9.13 12.40 -26.73
CA TRP A 168 -8.88 12.06 -25.34
C TRP A 168 -8.55 10.57 -25.20
N THR A 169 -7.35 10.25 -24.71
CA THR A 169 -6.94 8.88 -24.39
C THR A 169 -7.24 8.56 -22.93
N ALA A 170 -8.39 7.94 -22.68
CA ALA A 170 -8.85 7.58 -21.35
C ALA A 170 -9.69 6.30 -21.35
N SER A 171 -9.61 5.57 -20.25
CA SER A 171 -10.40 4.36 -20.01
C SER A 171 -11.84 4.68 -19.64
N ALA A 172 -12.73 3.68 -19.71
CA ALA A 172 -14.12 3.87 -19.32
C ALA A 172 -14.25 4.27 -17.83
N VAL A 173 -13.35 3.74 -16.97
CA VAL A 173 -13.28 4.12 -15.55
C VAL A 173 -12.88 5.58 -15.37
N GLU A 174 -11.88 6.07 -16.11
CA GLU A 174 -11.42 7.47 -16.03
C GLU A 174 -12.49 8.44 -16.54
N ARG A 175 -13.13 8.12 -17.67
CA ARG A 175 -14.23 8.90 -18.22
C ARG A 175 -15.38 9.01 -17.22
N LEU A 176 -15.81 7.89 -16.66
CA LEU A 176 -16.85 7.89 -15.63
C LEU A 176 -16.42 8.68 -14.38
N ALA A 177 -15.16 8.58 -13.94
CA ALA A 177 -14.66 9.33 -12.80
C ALA A 177 -14.74 10.86 -13.00
N VAL A 178 -14.49 11.36 -14.20
CA VAL A 178 -14.67 12.79 -14.54
C VAL A 178 -16.14 13.20 -14.39
N LEU A 179 -17.05 12.41 -14.99
CA LEU A 179 -18.50 12.65 -14.90
C LEU A 179 -19.00 12.64 -13.45
N LEU A 180 -18.57 11.66 -12.66
CA LEU A 180 -18.93 11.51 -11.24
C LEU A 180 -18.52 12.74 -10.42
N ARG A 181 -17.29 13.23 -10.61
CA ARG A 181 -16.79 14.42 -9.89
C ARG A 181 -17.51 15.70 -10.31
N ALA A 182 -17.82 15.84 -11.60
CA ALA A 182 -18.52 17.01 -12.12
C ALA A 182 -19.96 17.11 -11.58
N ARG A 183 -20.59 15.97 -11.28
CA ARG A 183 -21.98 15.89 -10.79
C ARG A 183 -22.10 15.64 -9.29
N ASP A 184 -20.97 15.62 -8.59
CA ASP A 184 -20.87 15.30 -7.16
C ASP A 184 -21.58 13.98 -6.78
N VAL A 185 -21.50 12.98 -7.65
CA VAL A 185 -22.00 11.62 -7.40
C VAL A 185 -20.78 10.73 -7.18
N PRO A 186 -20.56 10.15 -5.98
CA PRO A 186 -19.29 9.54 -5.64
C PRO A 186 -19.06 8.16 -6.28
N ILE A 187 -20.09 7.49 -6.78
CA ILE A 187 -20.00 6.12 -7.32
C ILE A 187 -20.71 5.96 -8.66
N GLY A 188 -20.21 5.07 -9.50
CA GLY A 188 -20.76 4.79 -10.82
C GLY A 188 -20.46 3.39 -11.34
N LEU A 189 -21.12 3.00 -12.43
CA LEU A 189 -20.86 1.75 -13.15
C LEU A 189 -20.47 2.01 -14.61
N ALA A 190 -19.28 1.55 -15.01
CA ALA A 190 -18.89 1.52 -16.43
C ALA A 190 -18.98 0.08 -16.94
N THR A 191 -19.71 -0.15 -18.04
CA THR A 191 -19.90 -1.51 -18.57
C THR A 191 -20.00 -1.55 -20.08
N ASP A 192 -19.52 -2.62 -20.70
CA ASP A 192 -19.82 -2.97 -22.10
C ASP A 192 -20.90 -4.07 -22.20
N GLY A 193 -21.49 -4.48 -21.08
CA GLY A 193 -22.39 -5.61 -20.90
C GLY A 193 -21.70 -6.87 -20.36
N ARG A 194 -20.46 -7.15 -20.78
CA ARG A 194 -19.64 -8.25 -20.26
C ARG A 194 -18.87 -7.80 -19.03
N TRP A 195 -18.05 -6.77 -19.19
CA TRP A 195 -17.24 -6.23 -18.12
C TRP A 195 -18.03 -5.19 -17.34
N TRP A 196 -17.93 -5.22 -16.02
CA TRP A 196 -18.60 -4.28 -15.13
C TRP A 196 -17.57 -3.69 -14.17
N ALA A 197 -17.32 -2.40 -14.27
CA ALA A 197 -16.46 -1.68 -13.35
C ALA A 197 -17.29 -0.81 -12.42
N LEU A 198 -17.25 -1.11 -11.13
CA LEU A 198 -17.70 -0.18 -10.08
C LEU A 198 -16.61 0.85 -9.87
N VAL A 199 -16.93 2.12 -10.12
CA VAL A 199 -16.03 3.26 -9.97
C VAL A 199 -16.43 4.06 -8.75
N TRP A 200 -15.44 4.41 -7.93
CA TRP A 200 -15.56 5.35 -6.83
C TRP A 200 -14.65 6.55 -7.10
N ALA A 201 -15.24 7.73 -7.21
CA ALA A 201 -14.53 8.95 -7.55
C ALA A 201 -15.14 10.13 -6.79
N PRO A 202 -14.94 10.21 -5.45
CA PRO A 202 -15.41 11.35 -4.68
C PRO A 202 -14.71 12.64 -5.14
N ARG A 203 -15.39 13.78 -4.99
CA ARG A 203 -14.85 15.08 -5.38
C ARG A 203 -13.57 15.38 -4.59
N GLY A 204 -12.48 15.66 -5.30
CA GLY A 204 -11.16 15.91 -4.70
C GLY A 204 -10.48 14.70 -4.04
N GLY A 205 -11.03 13.49 -4.17
CA GLY A 205 -10.43 12.27 -3.63
C GLY A 205 -9.87 11.32 -4.70
N ALA A 206 -9.23 10.25 -4.24
CA ALA A 206 -8.64 9.22 -5.09
C ALA A 206 -9.73 8.45 -5.88
N THR A 207 -9.40 8.03 -7.10
CA THR A 207 -10.26 7.14 -7.89
C THR A 207 -9.96 5.68 -7.54
N GLY A 208 -10.98 4.93 -7.18
CA GLY A 208 -10.95 3.49 -6.99
C GLY A 208 -11.87 2.78 -7.98
N ALA A 209 -11.51 1.58 -8.42
CA ALA A 209 -12.38 0.73 -9.22
C ALA A 209 -12.21 -0.76 -8.91
N ALA A 210 -13.30 -1.51 -9.06
CA ALA A 210 -13.30 -2.97 -9.06
C ALA A 210 -14.04 -3.50 -10.28
N VAL A 211 -13.48 -4.52 -10.94
CA VAL A 211 -13.97 -5.05 -12.21
C VAL A 211 -14.47 -6.48 -12.04
N TRP A 212 -15.64 -6.75 -12.61
CA TRP A 212 -16.25 -8.07 -12.75
C TRP A 212 -16.33 -8.48 -14.23
N ASP A 213 -16.13 -9.77 -14.51
CA ASP A 213 -16.49 -10.39 -15.79
C ASP A 213 -17.84 -11.12 -15.63
N ALA A 214 -18.89 -10.63 -16.28
CA ALA A 214 -20.18 -11.29 -16.28
C ALA A 214 -20.13 -12.69 -16.90
N GLY A 215 -19.14 -12.96 -17.78
CA GLY A 215 -18.86 -14.29 -18.32
C GLY A 215 -18.54 -15.33 -17.24
N LEU A 216 -17.96 -14.90 -16.12
CA LEU A 216 -17.57 -15.79 -15.01
C LEU A 216 -18.68 -15.97 -13.97
N PHE A 217 -19.79 -15.23 -14.03
CA PHE A 217 -20.87 -15.32 -13.02
C PHE A 217 -21.49 -16.71 -12.85
N SER A 218 -21.40 -17.57 -13.87
CA SER A 218 -21.87 -18.95 -13.78
C SER A 218 -20.89 -19.91 -13.11
N GLU A 219 -19.59 -19.68 -13.31
CA GLU A 219 -18.49 -20.49 -12.78
C GLU A 219 -18.11 -20.05 -11.36
N GLU A 220 -18.28 -18.76 -11.07
CA GLU A 220 -17.97 -18.10 -9.79
C GLU A 220 -19.24 -17.45 -9.19
N PRO A 221 -20.12 -18.22 -8.52
CA PRO A 221 -21.37 -17.68 -7.97
C PRO A 221 -21.17 -16.56 -6.94
N ASP A 222 -20.06 -16.58 -6.22
CA ASP A 222 -19.74 -15.55 -5.22
C ASP A 222 -19.38 -14.21 -5.86
N SER A 223 -18.88 -14.21 -7.10
CA SER A 223 -18.63 -12.99 -7.89
C SER A 223 -19.95 -12.24 -8.17
N LEU A 224 -20.98 -12.95 -8.65
CA LEU A 224 -22.32 -12.38 -8.86
C LEU A 224 -23.00 -11.97 -7.54
N ARG A 225 -22.83 -12.74 -6.48
CA ARG A 225 -23.39 -12.39 -5.16
C ARG A 225 -22.73 -11.14 -4.59
N ALA A 226 -21.42 -10.96 -4.76
CA ALA A 226 -20.71 -9.76 -4.36
C ALA A 226 -21.19 -8.55 -5.17
N PHE A 227 -21.30 -8.69 -6.50
CA PHE A 227 -21.85 -7.65 -7.36
C PHE A 227 -23.25 -7.21 -6.89
N ALA A 228 -24.14 -8.16 -6.61
CA ALA A 228 -25.48 -7.87 -6.09
C ALA A 228 -25.44 -7.20 -4.70
N ALA A 229 -24.68 -7.74 -3.75
CA ALA A 229 -24.65 -7.24 -2.36
C ALA A 229 -24.14 -5.80 -2.22
N LEU A 230 -23.30 -5.35 -3.17
CA LEU A 230 -22.76 -4.01 -3.20
C LEU A 230 -23.65 -3.01 -3.94
N LEU A 231 -24.52 -3.47 -4.84
CA LEU A 231 -25.25 -2.61 -5.78
C LEU A 231 -26.76 -2.81 -5.77
N GLU A 232 -27.28 -3.72 -4.95
CA GLU A 232 -28.73 -3.91 -4.81
C GLU A 232 -29.40 -2.64 -4.27
N ARG A 233 -30.67 -2.45 -4.62
CA ARG A 233 -31.50 -1.33 -4.16
C ARG A 233 -31.43 -1.12 -2.64
N ALA A 234 -31.42 -2.21 -1.86
CA ALA A 234 -31.33 -2.15 -0.40
C ALA A 234 -30.03 -1.47 0.10
N ARG A 235 -28.92 -1.57 -0.63
CA ARG A 235 -27.64 -0.91 -0.30
C ARG A 235 -27.72 0.61 -0.36
N PHE A 236 -28.64 1.15 -1.14
CA PHE A 236 -28.85 2.60 -1.27
C PHE A 236 -29.97 3.11 -0.37
N LEU A 237 -31.02 2.31 -0.14
CA LEU A 237 -32.25 2.76 0.51
C LEU A 237 -32.47 2.22 1.93
N SER A 238 -31.89 1.07 2.27
CA SER A 238 -32.30 0.30 3.46
C SER A 238 -31.20 0.11 4.49
N VAL A 239 -29.98 0.59 4.22
CA VAL A 239 -28.84 0.52 5.14
C VAL A 239 -28.62 1.86 5.85
N GLY A 240 -28.00 1.82 7.03
CA GLY A 240 -27.61 3.05 7.72
C GLY A 240 -26.55 3.85 6.93
N PRO A 241 -26.37 5.16 7.21
CA PRO A 241 -25.43 6.01 6.48
C PRO A 241 -24.00 5.45 6.41
N ALA A 242 -23.53 4.83 7.51
CA ALA A 242 -22.21 4.21 7.61
C ALA A 242 -22.06 2.88 6.84
N ASP A 243 -23.16 2.30 6.36
CA ASP A 243 -23.20 1.03 5.63
C ASP A 243 -23.55 1.22 4.14
N THR A 244 -23.72 2.47 3.71
CA THR A 244 -23.83 2.82 2.29
C THR A 244 -22.50 2.53 1.58
N LEU A 245 -22.57 2.16 0.30
CA LEU A 245 -21.37 1.82 -0.47
C LEU A 245 -20.29 2.94 -0.45
N PRO A 246 -20.61 4.24 -0.65
CA PRO A 246 -19.62 5.31 -0.55
C PRO A 246 -18.96 5.40 0.84
N ALA A 247 -19.73 5.20 1.91
CA ALA A 247 -19.19 5.22 3.27
C ALA A 247 -18.26 4.03 3.54
N LEU A 248 -18.60 2.83 3.05
CA LEU A 248 -17.74 1.65 3.16
C LEU A 248 -16.42 1.83 2.39
N LEU A 249 -16.45 2.47 1.23
CA LEU A 249 -15.27 2.77 0.44
C LEU A 249 -14.38 3.82 1.12
N ALA A 250 -14.98 4.89 1.66
CA ALA A 250 -14.27 5.91 2.44
C ALA A 250 -13.64 5.32 3.72
N GLU A 251 -14.39 4.50 4.47
CA GLU A 251 -13.87 3.78 5.64
C GLU A 251 -12.70 2.85 5.26
N SER A 252 -12.80 2.20 4.10
CA SER A 252 -11.74 1.32 3.60
C SER A 252 -10.47 2.09 3.23
N LEU A 253 -10.60 3.26 2.58
CA LEU A 253 -9.46 4.14 2.29
C LEU A 253 -8.78 4.59 3.59
N GLN A 254 -9.54 5.07 4.57
CA GLN A 254 -9.01 5.50 5.86
C GLN A 254 -8.26 4.35 6.58
N ARG A 255 -8.84 3.15 6.60
CA ARG A 255 -8.19 1.98 7.20
C ARG A 255 -6.92 1.55 6.44
N GLN A 256 -6.81 1.81 5.14
CA GLN A 256 -5.57 1.58 4.39
C GLN A 256 -4.49 2.60 4.78
N GLU A 257 -4.85 3.86 4.98
CA GLU A 257 -3.93 4.89 5.47
C GLU A 257 -3.38 4.53 6.86
N GLU A 258 -4.24 4.14 7.79
CA GLU A 258 -3.85 3.68 9.14
C GLU A 258 -2.87 2.49 9.11
N VAL A 259 -3.06 1.59 8.13
CA VAL A 259 -2.17 0.45 7.91
C VAL A 259 -0.80 0.91 7.46
N THR A 260 -0.73 1.82 6.49
CA THR A 260 0.56 2.33 6.00
C THR A 260 1.33 3.10 7.07
N GLU A 261 0.63 3.88 7.90
CA GLU A 261 1.25 4.59 9.03
C GLU A 261 1.79 3.62 10.08
N THR A 262 1.01 2.57 10.42
CA THR A 262 1.43 1.58 11.40
C THR A 262 2.56 0.71 10.88
N LEU A 263 2.50 0.30 9.61
CA LEU A 263 3.59 -0.40 8.93
C LEU A 263 4.86 0.45 8.93
N GLY A 264 4.75 1.76 8.63
CA GLY A 264 5.87 2.70 8.69
C GLY A 264 6.54 2.80 10.07
N ARG A 265 5.76 2.73 11.17
CA ARG A 265 6.31 2.62 12.53
C ARG A 265 7.01 1.28 12.76
N GLN A 266 6.36 0.17 12.44
CA GLN A 266 6.90 -1.17 12.68
C GLN A 266 8.18 -1.44 11.89
N VAL A 267 8.26 -0.94 10.64
CA VAL A 267 9.47 -1.05 9.82
C VAL A 267 10.63 -0.24 10.42
N ARG A 268 10.36 0.94 11.00
CA ARG A 268 11.37 1.70 11.75
C ARG A 268 11.90 0.93 12.95
N ASP A 269 11.00 0.33 13.74
CA ASP A 269 11.38 -0.48 14.89
C ASP A 269 12.21 -1.71 14.45
N ALA A 270 11.88 -2.32 13.31
CA ALA A 270 12.66 -3.43 12.75
C ALA A 270 14.05 -3.01 12.24
N VAL A 271 14.16 -1.82 11.63
CA VAL A 271 15.45 -1.23 11.23
C VAL A 271 16.32 -0.98 12.46
N GLU A 272 15.75 -0.41 13.52
CA GLU A 272 16.45 -0.18 14.79
C GLU A 272 16.91 -1.49 15.42
N LEU A 273 16.05 -2.51 15.49
CA LEU A 273 16.40 -3.82 16.00
C LEU A 273 17.56 -4.48 15.22
N LEU A 274 17.52 -4.42 13.89
CA LEU A 274 18.61 -4.98 13.08
C LEU A 274 19.91 -4.20 13.33
N LEU A 275 19.84 -2.88 13.43
CA LEU A 275 20.99 -2.03 13.72
C LEU A 275 21.59 -2.35 15.09
N GLU A 276 20.78 -2.38 16.15
CA GLU A 276 21.20 -2.74 17.51
C GLU A 276 21.85 -4.13 17.55
N THR A 277 21.31 -5.08 16.77
CA THR A 277 21.89 -6.42 16.65
C THR A 277 23.25 -6.41 15.96
N LEU A 278 23.39 -5.68 14.85
CA LEU A 278 24.67 -5.56 14.14
C LEU A 278 25.73 -4.84 14.97
N ASP A 279 25.35 -3.76 15.65
CA ASP A 279 26.20 -3.03 16.58
C ASP A 279 26.66 -3.93 17.74
N ARG A 280 25.78 -4.77 18.30
CA ARG A 280 26.13 -5.80 19.30
C ARG A 280 27.13 -6.82 18.77
N LEU A 281 26.87 -7.39 17.59
CA LEU A 281 27.78 -8.35 16.97
C LEU A 281 29.16 -7.74 16.70
N ASP A 282 29.20 -6.46 16.35
CA ASP A 282 30.44 -5.74 16.14
C ASP A 282 31.25 -5.59 17.44
N ALA A 283 30.63 -5.15 18.54
CA ALA A 283 31.32 -5.10 19.84
C ALA A 283 31.80 -6.47 20.32
N ASP A 284 30.95 -7.50 20.23
CA ASP A 284 31.30 -8.87 20.62
C ASP A 284 32.50 -9.39 19.81
N SER A 285 32.70 -8.87 18.60
CA SER A 285 33.81 -9.19 17.70
C SER A 285 35.04 -8.27 17.84
N GLY A 286 35.01 -7.29 18.76
CA GLY A 286 36.05 -6.28 18.91
C GLY A 286 36.15 -5.29 17.75
N GLY A 287 35.03 -4.98 17.08
CA GLY A 287 34.96 -4.02 15.97
C GLY A 287 35.30 -4.58 14.59
N SER A 288 35.40 -5.91 14.45
CA SER A 288 35.86 -6.54 13.20
C SER A 288 34.74 -6.71 12.16
N VAL A 289 33.48 -6.80 12.58
CA VAL A 289 32.32 -7.03 11.71
C VAL A 289 31.99 -5.78 10.88
N LEU A 290 32.07 -4.60 11.48
CA LEU A 290 31.79 -3.30 10.88
C LEU A 290 33.06 -2.46 10.69
N ALA A 291 34.23 -3.11 10.65
CA ALA A 291 35.50 -2.44 10.43
C ALA A 291 35.49 -1.58 9.15
N GLY A 292 35.70 -0.27 9.30
CA GLY A 292 35.71 0.69 8.20
C GLY A 292 34.32 1.10 7.69
N VAL A 293 33.24 0.59 8.27
CA VAL A 293 31.86 0.97 7.91
C VAL A 293 31.46 2.20 8.72
N GLY A 294 31.20 3.31 8.03
CA GLY A 294 30.70 4.55 8.65
C GLY A 294 29.21 4.49 8.99
N ASP A 295 28.72 5.46 9.78
CA ASP A 295 27.34 5.51 10.26
C ASP A 295 26.31 5.62 9.11
N ASP A 296 26.57 6.48 8.12
CA ASP A 296 25.71 6.64 6.93
C ASP A 296 25.66 5.36 6.06
N GLU A 297 26.77 4.63 5.93
CA GLU A 297 26.84 3.36 5.18
C GLU A 297 26.12 2.23 5.93
N LEU A 298 26.32 2.13 7.25
CA LEU A 298 25.62 1.17 8.09
C LEU A 298 24.10 1.38 7.96
N TYR A 299 23.64 2.63 8.10
CA TYR A 299 22.21 2.93 7.99
C TYR A 299 21.65 2.52 6.62
N SER A 300 22.35 2.90 5.56
CA SER A 300 21.93 2.62 4.18
C SER A 300 21.88 1.12 3.90
N GLY A 301 22.81 0.33 4.44
CA GLY A 301 22.80 -1.12 4.32
C GLY A 301 21.66 -1.79 5.10
N VAL A 302 21.38 -1.35 6.34
CA VAL A 302 20.25 -1.86 7.14
C VAL A 302 18.92 -1.56 6.45
N VAL A 303 18.70 -0.33 5.97
CA VAL A 303 17.51 0.04 5.19
C VAL A 303 17.40 -0.81 3.92
N THR A 304 18.51 -1.05 3.23
CA THR A 304 18.56 -1.89 2.03
C THR A 304 18.09 -3.33 2.32
N VAL A 305 18.45 -3.91 3.48
CA VAL A 305 17.97 -5.24 3.87
C VAL A 305 16.44 -5.26 4.10
N MET A 306 15.88 -4.22 4.72
CA MET A 306 14.43 -4.11 4.87
C MET A 306 13.74 -3.95 3.52
N MET A 307 14.31 -3.14 2.63
CA MET A 307 13.84 -2.96 1.25
C MET A 307 13.79 -4.28 0.47
N ARG A 308 14.88 -5.06 0.53
CA ARG A 308 14.95 -6.42 -0.05
C ARG A 308 13.82 -7.29 0.49
N THR A 309 13.60 -7.27 1.79
CA THR A 309 12.57 -8.09 2.45
C THR A 309 11.16 -7.75 1.97
N VAL A 310 10.79 -6.47 1.94
CA VAL A 310 9.47 -6.01 1.45
C VAL A 310 9.30 -6.33 -0.03
N PHE A 311 10.33 -6.10 -0.85
CA PHE A 311 10.28 -6.40 -2.28
C PHE A 311 10.11 -7.91 -2.54
N LEU A 312 10.82 -8.76 -1.79
CA LEU A 312 10.69 -10.22 -1.90
C LEU A 312 9.27 -10.68 -1.59
N LEU A 313 8.66 -10.18 -0.52
CA LEU A 313 7.28 -10.49 -0.16
C LEU A 313 6.29 -10.04 -1.24
N PHE A 314 6.49 -8.83 -1.76
CA PHE A 314 5.70 -8.29 -2.86
C PHE A 314 5.82 -9.14 -4.14
N ALA A 315 7.04 -9.53 -4.51
CA ALA A 315 7.31 -10.29 -5.71
C ALA A 315 6.77 -11.72 -5.62
N GLU A 316 6.85 -12.37 -4.44
CA GLU A 316 6.25 -13.68 -4.20
C GLU A 316 4.72 -13.66 -4.34
N GLU A 317 4.03 -12.68 -3.75
CA GLU A 317 2.57 -12.60 -3.82
C GLU A 317 2.02 -12.26 -5.22
N ARG A 318 2.81 -11.53 -6.02
CA ARG A 318 2.50 -11.26 -7.44
C ARG A 318 2.97 -12.37 -8.38
N ARG A 319 3.51 -13.48 -7.87
CA ARG A 319 4.07 -14.59 -8.66
C ARG A 319 5.14 -14.14 -9.68
N LEU A 320 5.90 -13.10 -9.34
CA LEU A 320 7.07 -12.65 -10.12
C LEU A 320 8.30 -13.53 -9.86
N LEU A 321 8.25 -14.32 -8.78
CA LEU A 321 9.25 -15.32 -8.43
C LEU A 321 8.65 -16.73 -8.59
N PRO A 322 9.48 -17.80 -8.72
CA PRO A 322 9.04 -19.20 -8.89
C PRO A 322 8.29 -19.76 -7.67
N SER A 323 7.15 -19.17 -7.34
CA SER A 323 6.35 -19.47 -6.15
C SER A 323 5.64 -20.83 -6.20
N ASP A 324 5.67 -21.49 -7.34
CA ASP A 324 5.18 -22.84 -7.62
C ASP A 324 6.28 -23.91 -7.64
N ASP A 325 7.55 -23.52 -7.54
CA ASP A 325 8.70 -24.42 -7.48
C ASP A 325 8.97 -24.89 -6.03
N ASP A 326 9.08 -26.20 -5.83
CA ASP A 326 9.26 -26.80 -4.51
C ASP A 326 10.60 -26.43 -3.85
N VAL A 327 11.66 -26.29 -4.64
CA VAL A 327 12.99 -25.88 -4.15
C VAL A 327 12.93 -24.42 -3.72
N TYR A 328 12.31 -23.55 -4.53
CA TYR A 328 12.10 -22.16 -4.17
C TYR A 328 11.27 -22.04 -2.88
N LEU A 329 10.11 -22.70 -2.82
CA LEU A 329 9.20 -22.64 -1.66
C LEU A 329 9.87 -23.11 -0.37
N SER A 330 10.61 -24.22 -0.42
CA SER A 330 11.23 -24.80 0.76
C SER A 330 12.46 -24.02 1.24
N ALA A 331 13.33 -23.57 0.31
CA ALA A 331 14.66 -23.06 0.63
C ALA A 331 14.82 -21.54 0.44
N TYR A 332 14.02 -20.89 -0.40
CA TYR A 332 14.19 -19.47 -0.76
C TYR A 332 13.01 -18.58 -0.34
N SER A 333 11.76 -19.07 -0.37
CA SER A 333 10.58 -18.24 -0.08
C SER A 333 10.65 -17.50 1.27
N VAL A 334 10.54 -16.18 1.24
CA VAL A 334 10.53 -15.32 2.43
C VAL A 334 9.19 -15.40 3.16
N GLY A 335 8.08 -15.54 2.42
CA GLY A 335 6.76 -15.75 3.01
C GLY A 335 6.72 -17.02 3.86
N ARG A 336 7.24 -18.14 3.34
CA ARG A 336 7.34 -19.42 4.07
C ARG A 336 8.31 -19.35 5.25
N LEU A 337 9.38 -18.55 5.15
CA LEU A 337 10.38 -18.44 6.22
C LEU A 337 9.77 -17.98 7.54
N VAL A 338 8.81 -17.05 7.52
CA VAL A 338 8.11 -16.64 8.75
C VAL A 338 7.36 -17.79 9.38
N GLU A 339 6.55 -18.51 8.60
CA GLU A 339 5.74 -19.62 9.08
C GLU A 339 6.63 -20.70 9.73
N GLN A 340 7.78 -20.98 9.11
CA GLN A 340 8.77 -21.91 9.65
C GLN A 340 9.42 -21.43 10.96
N LEU A 341 9.73 -20.13 11.07
CA LEU A 341 10.30 -19.56 12.29
C LEU A 341 9.26 -19.49 13.42
N GLU A 342 8.01 -19.15 13.12
CA GLU A 342 6.91 -19.14 14.08
C GLU A 342 6.60 -20.54 14.61
N GLN A 343 6.57 -21.55 13.73
CA GLN A 343 6.40 -22.94 14.14
C GLN A 343 7.51 -23.39 15.09
N ARG A 344 8.76 -23.02 14.80
CA ARG A 344 9.90 -23.33 15.69
C ARG A 344 9.79 -22.62 17.04
N ALA A 345 9.43 -21.34 17.04
CA ALA A 345 9.21 -20.59 18.28
C ALA A 345 8.07 -21.20 19.12
N GLN A 346 7.02 -21.71 18.50
CA GLN A 346 5.91 -22.37 19.19
C GLN A 346 6.33 -23.70 19.84
N LEU A 347 7.24 -24.45 19.21
CA LEU A 347 7.69 -25.76 19.70
C LEU A 347 8.77 -25.66 20.79
N ALA A 348 9.72 -24.73 20.65
CA ALA A 348 10.93 -24.66 21.49
C ALA A 348 11.04 -23.38 22.32
N GLY A 349 10.08 -22.46 22.21
CA GLY A 349 10.17 -21.11 22.76
C GLY A 349 10.92 -20.15 21.83
N GLU A 350 10.62 -18.85 21.94
CA GLU A 350 11.26 -17.83 21.09
C GLU A 350 12.75 -17.67 21.40
N GLN A 351 13.20 -17.91 22.65
CA GLN A 351 14.61 -17.83 23.02
C GLN A 351 15.49 -18.83 22.25
N ALA A 352 14.94 -19.98 21.83
CA ALA A 352 15.69 -20.98 21.07
C ALA A 352 16.16 -20.46 19.70
N LEU A 353 15.52 -19.40 19.17
CA LEU A 353 15.91 -18.76 17.91
C LEU A 353 17.15 -17.87 18.05
N GLU A 354 17.54 -17.47 19.27
CA GLU A 354 18.72 -16.62 19.50
C GLU A 354 20.05 -17.33 19.21
N HIS A 355 20.04 -18.67 19.16
CA HIS A 355 21.23 -19.50 18.95
C HIS A 355 21.34 -20.04 17.52
N ARG A 356 20.54 -19.51 16.58
CA ARG A 356 20.54 -19.92 15.18
C ARG A 356 20.58 -18.68 14.29
N THR A 357 21.18 -18.82 13.12
CA THR A 357 21.39 -17.71 12.16
C THR A 357 20.99 -18.07 10.73
N GLY A 358 20.34 -19.23 10.55
CA GLY A 358 20.04 -19.78 9.23
C GLY A 358 19.10 -18.89 8.40
N ALA A 359 18.19 -18.18 9.06
CA ALA A 359 17.25 -17.26 8.41
C ALA A 359 17.97 -16.07 7.78
N TRP A 360 18.97 -15.51 8.46
CA TRP A 360 19.77 -14.39 7.93
C TRP A 360 20.54 -14.81 6.67
N HIS A 361 21.21 -15.96 6.74
CA HIS A 361 21.95 -16.51 5.61
C HIS A 361 21.04 -16.82 4.42
N ARG A 362 19.81 -17.30 4.67
CA ARG A 362 18.79 -17.49 3.63
C ARG A 362 18.41 -16.17 2.95
N LEU A 363 18.16 -15.09 3.70
CA LEU A 363 17.84 -13.78 3.11
C LEU A 363 18.96 -13.26 2.20
N LEU A 364 20.22 -13.41 2.62
CA LEU A 364 21.38 -13.08 1.78
C LEU A 364 21.46 -13.97 0.53
N ALA A 365 21.26 -15.28 0.68
CA ALA A 365 21.30 -16.22 -0.43
C ALA A 365 20.22 -15.93 -1.48
N VAL A 366 18.98 -15.65 -1.05
CA VAL A 366 17.88 -15.25 -1.95
C VAL A 366 18.22 -13.95 -2.69
N SER A 367 18.83 -12.99 -2.00
CA SER A 367 19.24 -11.72 -2.61
C SER A 367 20.26 -11.95 -3.74
N ARG A 368 21.27 -12.80 -3.48
CA ARG A 368 22.26 -13.19 -4.50
C ARG A 368 21.60 -13.94 -5.67
N ALA A 369 20.68 -14.85 -5.37
CA ALA A 369 19.95 -15.62 -6.38
C ALA A 369 19.15 -14.71 -7.32
N ILE A 370 18.48 -13.68 -6.79
CA ILE A 370 17.75 -12.71 -7.61
C ILE A 370 18.69 -11.84 -8.43
N HIS A 371 19.79 -11.36 -7.83
CA HIS A 371 20.72 -10.50 -8.53
C HIS A 371 21.47 -11.24 -9.66
N GLY A 372 22.07 -12.38 -9.34
CA GLY A 372 22.91 -13.16 -10.26
C GLY A 372 22.18 -14.24 -11.06
N GLY A 373 20.91 -14.51 -10.75
CA GLY A 373 20.15 -15.61 -11.32
C GLY A 373 20.54 -16.99 -10.75
N VAL A 374 19.74 -18.00 -11.09
CA VAL A 374 20.00 -19.41 -10.76
C VAL A 374 19.80 -20.24 -12.02
N ALA A 375 20.84 -20.99 -12.39
CA ALA A 375 20.82 -21.93 -13.50
C ALA A 375 21.03 -23.36 -12.98
N HIS A 376 20.07 -23.89 -12.23
CA HIS A 376 20.05 -25.28 -11.76
C HIS A 376 18.93 -26.10 -12.44
N GLU A 377 19.08 -27.42 -12.56
CA GLU A 377 18.08 -28.30 -13.20
C GLU A 377 16.72 -28.20 -12.49
N ASP A 378 16.75 -28.21 -11.16
CA ASP A 378 15.56 -28.14 -10.30
C ASP A 378 15.12 -26.71 -9.93
N LEU A 379 15.84 -25.67 -10.38
CA LEU A 379 15.46 -24.27 -10.12
C LEU A 379 16.07 -23.35 -11.16
N ARG A 380 15.21 -22.64 -11.91
CA ARG A 380 15.60 -21.60 -12.85
C ARG A 380 15.09 -20.25 -12.38
N LEU A 381 16.00 -19.29 -12.26
CA LEU A 381 15.68 -17.91 -11.94
C LEU A 381 16.50 -16.98 -12.84
N PRO A 382 15.88 -16.09 -13.61
CA PRO A 382 16.61 -15.07 -14.37
C PRO A 382 17.43 -14.17 -13.43
N ALA A 383 18.55 -13.64 -13.93
CA ALA A 383 19.27 -12.58 -13.24
C ALA A 383 18.49 -11.27 -13.40
N TYR A 384 17.88 -10.80 -12.31
CA TYR A 384 17.17 -9.52 -12.30
C TYR A 384 18.11 -8.33 -12.08
N GLY A 385 19.34 -8.57 -11.59
CA GLY A 385 20.34 -7.53 -11.40
C GLY A 385 19.92 -6.45 -10.38
N GLY A 386 20.24 -5.20 -10.71
CA GLY A 386 19.87 -4.01 -9.93
C GLY A 386 20.65 -3.80 -8.64
N GLY A 387 20.89 -2.53 -8.29
CA GLY A 387 21.63 -2.15 -7.07
C GLY A 387 20.91 -2.48 -5.76
N LEU A 388 19.63 -2.83 -5.78
CA LEU A 388 18.91 -3.22 -4.56
C LEU A 388 19.40 -4.60 -4.05
N PHE A 389 19.51 -5.58 -4.94
CA PHE A 389 19.90 -6.96 -4.59
C PHE A 389 21.38 -7.26 -4.78
N ASP A 390 22.15 -6.32 -5.33
CA ASP A 390 23.59 -6.42 -5.49
C ASP A 390 24.30 -6.77 -4.15
N PRO A 391 24.96 -7.93 -4.05
CA PRO A 391 25.69 -8.31 -2.84
C PRO A 391 26.93 -7.45 -2.59
N ASP A 392 27.47 -6.80 -3.63
CA ASP A 392 28.70 -5.99 -3.59
C ASP A 392 28.44 -4.55 -3.17
N ARG A 393 27.18 -4.10 -3.14
CA ARG A 393 26.81 -2.74 -2.71
C ARG A 393 27.19 -2.45 -1.26
N TYR A 394 27.06 -3.44 -0.37
CA TYR A 394 27.47 -3.36 1.04
C TYR A 394 28.21 -4.64 1.43
N PRO A 395 29.51 -4.74 1.13
CA PRO A 395 30.28 -5.99 1.31
C PRO A 395 30.27 -6.53 2.74
N TRP A 396 30.15 -5.65 3.73
CA TRP A 396 30.09 -6.03 5.15
C TRP A 396 28.86 -6.88 5.51
N LEU A 397 27.73 -6.75 4.78
CA LEU A 397 26.56 -7.65 4.95
C LEU A 397 26.92 -9.09 4.59
N GLU A 398 27.82 -9.27 3.62
CA GLU A 398 28.33 -10.57 3.18
C GLU A 398 29.53 -11.03 4.01
N GLY A 399 29.94 -10.25 5.02
CA GLY A 399 31.11 -10.53 5.83
C GLY A 399 32.42 -10.38 5.08
N ARG A 400 32.41 -9.61 3.97
CA ARG A 400 33.60 -9.28 3.19
C ARG A 400 34.15 -7.97 3.71
N SER A 401 35.11 -8.08 4.62
CA SER A 401 35.94 -6.95 5.06
C SER A 401 37.24 -6.95 4.26
N ALA A 402 37.80 -5.76 3.99
CA ALA A 402 39.13 -5.60 3.40
C ALA A 402 40.24 -6.34 4.17
N GLN A 403 39.98 -6.69 5.44
CA GLN A 403 40.93 -7.30 6.37
C GLN A 403 40.76 -8.82 6.53
N ALA A 404 39.67 -9.42 6.02
CA ALA A 404 39.34 -10.83 6.25
C ALA A 404 39.55 -11.68 4.99
N GLY A 405 40.41 -12.71 5.07
CA GLY A 405 40.67 -13.65 3.97
C GLY A 405 39.53 -14.62 3.61
N SER A 406 38.39 -14.57 4.31
CA SER A 406 37.19 -15.37 4.01
C SER A 406 35.91 -14.62 4.39
N ALA A 407 34.91 -14.63 3.51
CA ALA A 407 33.60 -14.02 3.76
C ALA A 407 32.86 -14.75 4.89
N ARG A 408 32.54 -14.04 5.98
CA ARG A 408 31.73 -14.56 7.10
C ARG A 408 30.62 -13.59 7.46
N PRO A 409 29.40 -13.76 6.91
CA PRO A 409 28.29 -12.85 7.17
C PRO A 409 28.05 -12.64 8.68
N PRO A 410 27.58 -11.45 9.09
CA PRO A 410 27.20 -11.20 10.48
C PRO A 410 26.21 -12.26 10.98
N ALA A 411 26.43 -12.77 12.18
CA ALA A 411 25.66 -13.84 12.79
C ALA A 411 24.31 -13.34 13.36
N VAL A 412 23.51 -12.64 12.55
CA VAL A 412 22.17 -12.16 12.95
C VAL A 412 21.28 -13.35 13.27
N ASP A 413 20.71 -13.34 14.48
CA ASP A 413 19.94 -14.45 14.99
C ASP A 413 18.54 -14.58 14.34
N ASP A 414 18.02 -15.81 14.31
CA ASP A 414 16.72 -16.13 13.71
C ASP A 414 15.57 -15.41 14.44
N ARG A 415 15.76 -15.01 15.70
CA ARG A 415 14.77 -14.22 16.47
C ARG A 415 14.66 -12.81 15.90
N THR A 416 15.78 -12.18 15.63
CA THR A 416 15.87 -10.87 14.98
C THR A 416 15.22 -10.92 13.60
N VAL A 417 15.55 -11.93 12.78
CA VAL A 417 14.95 -12.11 11.46
C VAL A 417 13.44 -12.34 11.55
N LEU A 418 12.98 -13.19 12.48
CA LEU A 418 11.54 -13.39 12.70
C LEU A 418 10.84 -12.07 13.05
N ARG A 419 11.40 -11.26 13.94
CA ARG A 419 10.82 -9.97 14.35
C ARG A 419 10.79 -8.97 13.19
N MET A 420 11.86 -8.87 12.41
CA MET A 420 11.88 -8.07 11.18
C MET A 420 10.76 -8.50 10.22
N LEU A 421 10.66 -9.81 9.94
CA LEU A 421 9.65 -10.33 9.02
C LEU A 421 8.23 -10.15 9.56
N ARG A 422 8.03 -10.25 10.87
CA ARG A 422 6.73 -9.97 11.52
C ARG A 422 6.34 -8.50 11.37
N ALA A 423 7.30 -7.59 11.56
CA ALA A 423 7.06 -6.16 11.46
C ALA A 423 6.59 -5.74 10.05
N VAL A 424 7.09 -6.40 8.99
CA VAL A 424 6.62 -6.12 7.63
C VAL A 424 5.35 -6.88 7.25
N GLN A 425 5.15 -8.12 7.73
CA GLN A 425 4.00 -8.94 7.31
C GLN A 425 2.76 -8.77 8.18
N TYR A 426 2.86 -8.17 9.37
CA TYR A 426 1.75 -8.09 10.31
C TYR A 426 1.63 -6.72 10.95
N VAL A 427 0.41 -6.19 10.92
CA VAL A 427 0.05 -4.96 11.60
C VAL A 427 -0.77 -5.29 12.84
N GLN A 428 -0.41 -4.67 13.95
CA GLN A 428 -1.17 -4.75 15.20
C GLN A 428 -2.21 -3.62 15.21
N ILE A 429 -3.49 -3.97 15.18
CA ILE A 429 -4.59 -3.00 15.28
C ILE A 429 -5.35 -3.32 16.57
N GLY A 430 -5.12 -2.50 17.60
CA GLY A 430 -5.60 -2.78 18.94
C GLY A 430 -5.03 -4.10 19.48
N SER A 431 -5.90 -5.03 19.88
CA SER A 431 -5.48 -6.35 20.38
C SER A 431 -5.32 -7.42 19.29
N GLU A 432 -5.67 -7.13 18.04
CA GLU A 432 -5.64 -8.11 16.95
C GLU A 432 -4.39 -7.94 16.07
N ARG A 433 -3.74 -9.07 15.77
CA ARG A 433 -2.61 -9.15 14.85
C ARG A 433 -3.12 -9.53 13.46
N ARG A 434 -2.98 -8.63 12.49
CA ARG A 434 -3.49 -8.84 11.13
C ARG A 434 -2.34 -9.01 10.13
N ARG A 435 -2.35 -10.09 9.36
CA ARG A 435 -1.40 -10.28 8.23
C ARG A 435 -1.76 -9.32 7.10
N LEU A 436 -0.76 -8.62 6.57
CA LEU A 436 -0.86 -7.79 5.38
C LEU A 436 -0.77 -8.66 4.11
N THR A 437 -1.47 -8.21 3.07
CA THR A 437 -1.36 -8.77 1.72
C THR A 437 -0.66 -7.72 0.85
N PHE A 438 0.55 -8.02 0.42
CA PHE A 438 1.36 -7.16 -0.45
C PHE A 438 0.80 -7.04 -1.87
N ARG A 439 -0.10 -7.94 -2.30
CA ARG A 439 -0.88 -7.76 -3.54
C ARG A 439 -1.68 -6.45 -3.55
N ALA A 440 -2.22 -6.06 -2.39
CA ALA A 440 -3.06 -4.87 -2.25
C ALA A 440 -2.26 -3.58 -1.96
N LEU A 441 -0.93 -3.69 -1.78
CA LEU A 441 -0.07 -2.54 -1.60
C LEU A 441 0.41 -2.03 -2.96
N ASP A 442 0.20 -0.73 -3.18
CA ASP A 442 0.73 0.00 -4.34
C ASP A 442 2.22 0.36 -4.11
N VAL A 443 2.96 0.58 -5.21
CA VAL A 443 4.39 0.95 -5.17
C VAL A 443 4.61 2.23 -4.34
N GLU A 444 3.67 3.15 -4.42
CA GLU A 444 3.67 4.42 -3.71
C GLU A 444 3.49 4.23 -2.19
N GLN A 445 2.64 3.27 -1.77
CA GLN A 445 2.44 2.96 -0.35
C GLN A 445 3.69 2.34 0.27
N ILE A 446 4.40 1.51 -0.50
CA ILE A 446 5.71 1.01 -0.14
C ILE A 446 6.72 2.18 -0.03
N GLY A 447 6.67 3.14 -0.97
CA GLY A 447 7.43 4.38 -0.92
C GLY A 447 7.26 5.19 0.36
N TYR A 448 6.03 5.32 0.88
CA TYR A 448 5.75 6.08 2.11
C TYR A 448 6.42 5.46 3.35
N VAL A 449 6.47 4.14 3.41
CA VAL A 449 7.16 3.43 4.51
C VAL A 449 8.64 3.79 4.51
N TYR A 450 9.26 3.91 3.34
CA TYR A 450 10.68 4.26 3.21
C TYR A 450 10.99 5.74 3.40
N GLU A 451 10.09 6.63 2.98
CA GLU A 451 10.26 8.06 3.23
C GLU A 451 10.42 8.35 4.72
N GLY A 452 9.63 7.67 5.56
CA GLY A 452 9.76 7.75 7.02
C GLY A 452 11.08 7.19 7.58
N LEU A 453 11.78 6.30 6.86
CA LEU A 453 13.12 5.85 7.22
C LEU A 453 14.15 6.96 6.94
N LEU A 454 13.99 7.73 5.86
CA LEU A 454 14.92 8.81 5.52
C LEU A 454 14.94 9.96 6.55
N ASP A 455 13.95 10.02 7.44
CA ASP A 455 13.90 10.98 8.55
C ASP A 455 14.83 10.60 9.73
N LEU A 456 15.56 9.49 9.61
CA LEU A 456 16.43 8.94 10.65
C LEU A 456 17.89 8.94 10.20
N GLU A 457 18.80 8.96 11.17
CA GLU A 457 20.22 8.74 10.94
C GLU A 457 20.81 7.89 12.07
N VAL A 458 21.99 7.33 11.80
CA VAL A 458 22.78 6.62 12.79
C VAL A 458 23.75 7.60 13.43
N ARG A 459 23.89 7.50 14.75
CA ARG A 459 24.89 8.24 15.51
C ARG A 459 25.66 7.29 16.40
N THR A 460 26.92 7.62 16.61
CA THR A 460 27.76 6.98 17.63
C THR A 460 27.64 7.78 18.92
N ALA A 461 27.39 7.10 20.03
CA ALA A 461 27.22 7.72 21.34
C ALA A 461 28.57 8.17 21.92
N ASP A 462 28.72 9.43 22.30
CA ASP A 462 29.91 9.95 23.01
C ASP A 462 29.79 9.84 24.54
N ASP A 463 28.56 9.68 25.04
CA ASP A 463 28.18 9.56 26.44
C ASP A 463 27.21 8.37 26.58
N VAL A 464 26.83 8.01 27.81
CA VAL A 464 25.66 7.14 28.03
C VAL A 464 24.42 7.88 27.53
N VAL A 465 23.81 7.39 26.45
CA VAL A 465 22.59 7.97 25.88
C VAL A 465 21.38 7.17 26.34
N LEU A 466 20.37 7.88 26.80
CA LEU A 466 19.10 7.34 27.30
C LEU A 466 18.05 7.39 26.19
N GLY A 467 17.53 6.22 25.79
CA GLY A 467 16.41 6.13 24.87
C GLY A 467 15.09 6.37 25.59
N LEU A 468 14.60 7.61 25.60
CA LEU A 468 13.33 7.96 26.23
C LEU A 468 12.14 7.32 25.48
N LEU A 469 10.99 7.22 26.16
CA LEU A 469 9.72 6.91 25.50
C LEU A 469 9.48 7.90 24.34
N ARG A 470 9.04 7.39 23.19
CA ARG A 470 8.84 8.21 21.98
C ARG A 470 7.43 8.77 21.92
N PRO A 471 7.25 10.03 21.47
CA PRO A 471 5.93 10.60 21.23
C PRO A 471 5.26 9.94 20.01
N PRO A 472 3.92 10.01 19.89
CA PRO A 472 3.19 9.41 18.75
C PRO A 472 3.67 9.89 17.37
N LYS A 473 4.17 11.12 17.28
CA LYS A 473 4.64 11.75 16.03
C LYS A 473 6.15 11.60 15.78
N TRP A 474 6.87 10.77 16.53
CA TRP A 474 8.30 10.52 16.28
C TRP A 474 8.53 9.96 14.87
N PRO A 475 9.58 10.38 14.12
CA PRO A 475 10.69 11.26 14.52
C PRO A 475 10.43 12.77 14.32
N ARG A 476 9.22 13.20 13.95
CA ARG A 476 8.89 14.60 13.56
C ARG A 476 8.81 15.59 14.74
N GLY A 477 9.57 15.35 15.81
CA GLY A 477 9.67 16.23 16.98
C GLY A 477 10.82 17.23 16.87
N ARG A 478 10.71 18.39 17.53
CA ARG A 478 11.82 19.37 17.61
C ARG A 478 12.95 18.89 18.50
N GLU A 479 12.64 18.08 19.51
CA GLU A 479 13.62 17.58 20.47
C GLU A 479 13.73 16.05 20.34
N PRO A 480 14.96 15.51 20.28
CA PRO A 480 15.18 14.07 20.15
C PRO A 480 14.84 13.35 21.46
N SER A 481 14.31 12.14 21.33
CA SER A 481 14.03 11.24 22.46
C SER A 481 15.31 10.59 23.01
N GLU A 482 16.42 10.71 22.28
CA GLU A 482 17.74 10.24 22.67
C GLU A 482 18.45 11.33 23.50
N LEU A 483 18.61 11.10 24.80
CA LEU A 483 19.09 12.08 25.79
C LEU A 483 20.43 11.65 26.41
N PRO A 484 21.53 12.39 26.21
CA PRO A 484 22.78 12.17 26.94
C PRO A 484 22.59 12.25 28.46
N LEU A 485 23.21 11.33 29.20
CA LEU A 485 23.11 11.27 30.66
C LEU A 485 23.72 12.52 31.33
N SER A 486 24.79 13.06 30.76
CA SER A 486 25.39 14.33 31.18
C SER A 486 24.41 15.50 31.11
N GLU A 487 23.62 15.59 30.03
CA GLU A 487 22.57 16.60 29.85
C GLU A 487 21.44 16.42 30.87
N ALA A 488 20.96 15.18 31.07
CA ALA A 488 19.95 14.86 32.08
C ALA A 488 20.41 15.22 33.50
N SER A 489 21.68 14.93 33.81
CA SER A 489 22.29 15.21 35.12
C SER A 489 22.44 16.72 35.34
N ALA A 490 22.82 17.47 34.30
CA ALA A 490 22.91 18.92 34.35
C ALA A 490 21.53 19.56 34.64
N TRP A 491 20.47 19.07 34.02
CA TRP A 491 19.11 19.56 34.29
C TRP A 491 18.63 19.26 35.70
N ALA A 492 18.94 18.06 36.21
CA ALA A 492 18.59 17.70 37.59
C ALA A 492 19.32 18.57 38.62
N ALA A 493 20.52 19.06 38.30
CA ALA A 493 21.31 19.93 39.16
C ALA A 493 21.00 21.43 38.98
N ALA A 494 20.29 21.84 37.92
CA ALA A 494 20.07 23.24 37.59
C ALA A 494 18.97 23.90 38.43
N GLU A 495 19.28 25.01 39.09
CA GLU A 495 18.31 25.88 39.79
C GLU A 495 17.52 26.77 38.81
N SER A 496 16.91 26.16 37.78
CA SER A 496 16.32 26.86 36.63
C SER A 496 14.82 27.17 36.77
N GLY A 497 14.22 26.87 37.93
CA GLY A 497 12.77 26.98 38.17
C GLY A 497 11.93 25.98 37.36
N ARG A 498 12.54 25.23 36.43
CA ARG A 498 11.95 24.13 35.67
C ARG A 498 12.30 22.80 36.32
N THR A 499 11.36 21.88 36.33
CA THR A 499 11.56 20.51 36.81
C THR A 499 12.11 19.61 35.70
N LEU A 500 12.71 18.49 36.07
CA LEU A 500 13.14 17.46 35.10
C LEU A 500 11.98 16.97 34.22
N ALA A 501 10.76 16.90 34.75
CA ALA A 501 9.56 16.55 34.00
C ALA A 501 9.25 17.56 32.88
N ASP A 502 9.52 18.86 33.09
CA ASP A 502 9.29 19.90 32.09
C ASP A 502 10.24 19.75 30.89
N TYR A 503 11.49 19.34 31.14
CA TYR A 503 12.46 19.06 30.08
C TYR A 503 12.15 17.76 29.32
N LEU A 504 11.59 16.75 29.99
CA LEU A 504 11.27 15.46 29.37
C LEU A 504 9.93 15.45 28.62
N GLN A 505 9.01 16.36 28.95
CA GLN A 505 7.71 16.47 28.29
C GLN A 505 7.77 16.60 26.76
N PRO A 506 8.53 17.56 26.17
CA PRO A 506 8.60 17.70 24.71
C PRO A 506 9.26 16.49 24.02
N ARG A 507 10.12 15.74 24.73
CA ARG A 507 10.87 14.59 24.21
C ARG A 507 10.12 13.26 24.28
N THR A 508 9.17 13.15 25.23
CA THR A 508 8.40 11.91 25.48
C THR A 508 6.96 11.96 25.00
N GLY A 509 6.38 13.16 24.88
CA GLY A 509 4.96 13.34 24.61
C GLY A 509 4.04 12.97 25.78
N LEU A 510 4.60 12.66 26.95
CA LEU A 510 3.84 12.42 28.18
C LEU A 510 3.46 13.75 28.85
N THR A 511 2.35 13.77 29.58
CA THR A 511 1.97 14.96 30.37
C THR A 511 2.92 15.14 31.57
N ALA A 512 3.18 16.39 31.97
CA ALA A 512 4.04 16.70 33.12
C ALA A 512 3.63 15.94 34.39
N SER A 513 2.32 15.80 34.67
CA SER A 513 1.81 15.03 35.80
C SER A 513 2.15 13.53 35.71
N ARG A 514 2.05 12.94 34.51
CA ARG A 514 2.41 11.53 34.28
C ARG A 514 3.91 11.31 34.41
N LEU A 515 4.73 12.24 33.92
CA LEU A 515 6.18 12.20 34.07
C LEU A 515 6.59 12.31 35.54
N ALA A 516 6.06 13.28 36.28
CA ALA A 516 6.35 13.44 37.71
C ALA A 516 6.01 12.17 38.50
N ARG A 517 4.87 11.53 38.18
CA ARG A 517 4.49 10.24 38.79
C ARG A 517 5.48 9.13 38.45
N ASN A 518 5.83 8.97 37.17
CA ASN A 518 6.75 7.93 36.72
C ASN A 518 8.17 8.12 37.30
N LEU A 519 8.66 9.36 37.37
CA LEU A 519 9.98 9.67 37.93
C LEU A 519 10.05 9.49 39.45
N ALA A 520 8.90 9.52 40.14
CA ALA A 520 8.81 9.22 41.57
C ALA A 520 8.72 7.72 41.89
N GLU A 521 8.58 6.87 40.86
CA GLU A 521 8.47 5.42 41.03
C GLU A 521 9.83 4.82 41.41
N VAL A 522 9.84 4.05 42.51
CA VAL A 522 11.04 3.31 42.93
C VAL A 522 11.18 2.07 42.06
N LEU A 523 12.33 1.92 41.40
CA LEU A 523 12.66 0.72 40.63
C LEU A 523 12.62 -0.53 41.52
N GLY A 524 11.81 -1.51 41.12
CA GLY A 524 11.86 -2.85 41.70
C GLY A 524 13.16 -3.59 41.37
N ASP A 525 13.45 -4.64 42.14
CA ASP A 525 14.72 -5.39 42.03
C ASP A 525 14.97 -5.96 40.63
N ASP A 526 13.93 -6.51 39.97
CA ASP A 526 14.04 -7.06 38.62
C ASP A 526 14.41 -5.96 37.60
N ALA A 527 13.73 -4.83 37.64
CA ALA A 527 13.99 -3.72 36.73
C ALA A 527 15.38 -3.08 36.98
N ARG A 528 15.85 -3.11 38.23
CA ARG A 528 17.21 -2.70 38.58
C ARG A 528 18.25 -3.71 38.07
N ALA A 529 17.97 -5.01 38.13
CA ALA A 529 18.83 -6.04 37.54
C ALA A 529 18.93 -5.87 36.02
N ASP A 530 17.82 -5.60 35.33
CA ASP A 530 17.81 -5.31 33.88
C ASP A 530 18.65 -4.07 33.55
N LEU A 531 18.58 -3.02 34.37
CA LEU A 531 19.39 -1.81 34.20
C LEU A 531 20.89 -2.10 34.40
N VAL A 532 21.26 -2.92 35.38
CA VAL A 532 22.66 -3.37 35.59
C VAL A 532 23.17 -4.11 34.37
N VAL A 533 22.34 -4.96 33.76
CA VAL A 533 22.69 -5.68 32.53
C VAL A 533 22.84 -4.72 31.35
N ALA A 534 21.94 -3.75 31.20
CA ALA A 534 21.99 -2.76 30.12
C ALA A 534 23.24 -1.85 30.21
N LEU A 535 23.64 -1.47 31.42
CA LEU A 535 24.81 -0.62 31.64
C LEU A 535 26.15 -1.37 31.59
N GLY A 536 26.14 -2.71 31.70
CA GLY A 536 27.33 -3.55 31.58
C GLY A 536 28.46 -3.12 32.52
N GLU A 537 29.57 -2.65 31.95
CA GLU A 537 30.75 -2.16 32.68
C GLU A 537 30.56 -0.74 33.24
N HIS A 538 29.59 0.03 32.75
CA HIS A 538 29.32 1.43 33.14
C HIS A 538 28.43 1.52 34.37
N ARG A 539 28.67 0.65 35.36
CA ARG A 539 27.83 0.52 36.56
C ARG A 539 27.80 1.77 37.44
N VAL A 540 28.80 2.64 37.31
CA VAL A 540 28.85 3.93 38.02
C VAL A 540 27.66 4.81 37.65
N ALA A 541 27.10 4.65 36.45
CA ALA A 541 25.93 5.40 35.99
C ALA A 541 24.59 4.91 36.57
N ILE A 542 24.54 3.76 37.25
CA ILE A 542 23.27 3.16 37.72
C ILE A 542 22.46 4.14 38.57
N GLU A 543 23.09 4.81 39.55
CA GLU A 543 22.37 5.72 40.44
C GLU A 543 21.84 6.97 39.71
N ALA A 544 22.52 7.41 38.64
CA ALA A 544 22.08 8.53 37.83
C ALA A 544 20.96 8.14 36.86
N VAL A 545 20.97 6.90 36.33
CA VAL A 545 19.98 6.41 35.37
C VAL A 545 18.73 5.84 36.06
N ALA A 546 18.87 5.27 37.26
CA ALA A 546 17.78 4.64 37.98
C ALA A 546 16.51 5.51 38.11
N PRO A 547 16.59 6.80 38.48
CA PRO A 547 15.41 7.67 38.55
C PRO A 547 14.72 7.91 37.20
N LEU A 548 15.44 7.74 36.10
CA LEU A 548 14.96 7.95 34.73
C LEU A 548 14.43 6.66 34.09
N ALA A 549 14.75 5.48 34.64
CA ALA A 549 14.37 4.19 34.06
C ALA A 549 12.87 4.01 33.74
N PRO A 550 11.92 4.53 34.55
CA PRO A 550 10.48 4.43 34.25
C PRO A 550 10.01 5.23 33.01
N VAL A 551 10.84 6.14 32.50
CA VAL A 551 10.56 6.94 31.29
C VAL A 551 11.41 6.52 30.10
N LEU A 552 12.20 5.45 30.23
CA LEU A 552 12.96 4.86 29.13
C LEU A 552 12.08 3.90 28.32
N ARG A 553 12.34 3.85 27.01
CA ARG A 553 11.85 2.78 26.16
C ARG A 553 12.43 1.45 26.65
N ARG A 554 11.72 0.37 26.37
CA ARG A 554 12.21 -0.99 26.60
C ARG A 554 12.68 -1.59 25.27
N ASP A 555 13.82 -2.25 25.30
CA ASP A 555 14.32 -3.02 24.17
C ASP A 555 13.49 -4.30 23.97
N GLU A 556 13.83 -5.05 22.93
CA GLU A 556 13.16 -6.30 22.57
C GLU A 556 13.24 -7.41 23.64
N ARG A 557 14.14 -7.27 24.62
CA ARG A 557 14.33 -8.16 25.77
C ARG A 557 13.71 -7.61 27.06
N GLY A 558 13.02 -6.47 27.01
CA GLY A 558 12.40 -5.84 28.17
C GLY A 558 13.37 -5.01 29.02
N ARG A 559 14.60 -4.79 28.56
CA ARG A 559 15.62 -4.01 29.27
C ARG A 559 15.47 -2.52 28.94
N PRO A 560 15.87 -1.60 29.83
CA PRO A 560 15.85 -0.18 29.52
C PRO A 560 16.77 0.15 28.35
N ALA A 561 16.28 0.97 27.41
CA ALA A 561 17.05 1.44 26.26
C ALA A 561 18.15 2.41 26.69
N VAL A 562 19.37 1.88 26.78
CA VAL A 562 20.58 2.61 27.17
C VAL A 562 21.68 2.28 26.17
N MET A 563 22.27 3.32 25.59
CA MET A 563 23.35 3.20 24.60
C MET A 563 24.64 3.68 25.25
N LEU A 564 25.62 2.79 25.34
CA LEU A 564 26.92 3.10 25.95
C LEU A 564 27.79 3.93 24.99
N PRO A 565 28.79 4.67 25.52
CA PRO A 565 29.80 5.31 24.69
C PRO A 565 30.42 4.36 23.65
N GLY A 566 30.59 4.85 22.42
CA GLY A 566 31.09 4.11 21.27
C GLY A 566 30.06 3.20 20.58
N ARG A 567 28.84 3.07 21.14
CA ARG A 567 27.76 2.27 20.54
C ARG A 567 26.95 3.09 19.55
N ARG A 568 26.46 2.45 18.50
CA ARG A 568 25.64 3.09 17.46
C ARG A 568 24.16 3.01 17.77
N TYR A 569 23.43 4.07 17.47
CA TYR A 569 21.99 4.16 17.72
C TYR A 569 21.28 5.02 16.66
N ILE A 570 19.96 4.87 16.57
CA ILE A 570 19.12 5.63 15.65
C ILE A 570 18.58 6.88 16.33
N ALA A 571 18.64 8.02 15.63
CA ALA A 571 18.06 9.28 16.07
C ALA A 571 17.35 10.00 14.91
N PRO A 572 16.41 10.92 15.20
CA PRO A 572 15.88 11.84 14.19
C PRO A 572 17.00 12.60 13.48
N SER A 573 16.96 12.64 12.16
CA SER A 573 17.95 13.35 11.35
C SER A 573 17.89 14.86 11.62
N THR A 574 19.03 15.45 11.95
CA THR A 574 19.16 16.91 12.08
C THR A 574 19.19 17.63 10.74
N ARG A 575 19.48 16.90 9.65
CA ARG A 575 19.67 17.43 8.29
C ARG A 575 18.34 17.72 7.56
N ARG A 576 17.20 17.18 8.02
CA ARG A 576 15.92 17.20 7.28
C ARG A 576 14.70 17.81 7.96
N ALA A 577 14.76 18.24 9.23
CA ALA A 577 13.65 19.00 9.84
C ALA A 577 13.25 20.27 9.05
N ALA A 578 14.07 20.67 8.06
CA ALA A 578 13.87 21.81 7.16
C ALA A 578 13.25 21.48 5.76
N THR A 579 13.08 20.21 5.35
CA THR A 579 12.81 19.88 3.91
C THR A 579 11.34 19.67 3.52
N GLY A 580 10.37 19.77 4.43
CA GLY A 580 8.94 19.76 4.08
C GLY A 580 8.48 18.51 3.33
N THR A 581 8.85 17.32 3.81
CA THR A 581 8.52 16.01 3.21
C THR A 581 7.03 15.68 3.36
N HIS A 582 6.25 16.14 2.39
CA HIS A 582 4.88 15.73 2.19
C HIS A 582 4.79 14.81 0.97
N TYR A 583 4.12 13.69 1.17
CA TYR A 583 3.80 12.75 0.11
C TYR A 583 3.01 13.46 -1.00
N THR A 584 3.32 13.10 -2.26
CA THR A 584 2.52 13.53 -3.43
C THR A 584 1.46 12.48 -3.77
N PRO A 585 0.15 12.79 -3.66
CA PRO A 585 -0.92 11.91 -4.10
C PRO A 585 -0.74 11.35 -5.49
N ARG A 586 -1.04 10.06 -5.67
CA ARG A 586 -0.93 9.38 -6.97
C ARG A 586 -1.62 10.15 -8.09
N TRP A 587 -2.86 10.58 -7.85
CA TRP A 587 -3.63 11.34 -8.84
C TRP A 587 -2.92 12.64 -9.23
N LEU A 588 -2.28 13.32 -8.27
CA LEU A 588 -1.56 14.57 -8.52
C LEU A 588 -0.26 14.30 -9.27
N ALA A 589 0.46 13.24 -8.91
CA ALA A 589 1.67 12.83 -9.62
C ALA A 589 1.36 12.41 -11.07
N GLU A 590 0.28 11.67 -11.30
CA GLU A 590 -0.19 11.24 -12.62
C GLU A 590 -0.64 12.44 -13.47
N ASP A 591 -1.41 13.36 -12.89
CA ASP A 591 -1.87 14.58 -13.56
C ASP A 591 -0.69 15.47 -13.98
N VAL A 592 0.24 15.75 -13.06
CA VAL A 592 1.43 16.55 -13.36
C VAL A 592 2.32 15.87 -14.39
N ALA A 593 2.56 14.56 -14.26
CA ALA A 593 3.40 13.82 -15.22
C ALA A 593 2.78 13.82 -16.61
N ALA A 594 1.47 13.58 -16.74
CA ALA A 594 0.77 13.59 -18.02
C ALA A 594 0.88 14.96 -18.70
N ASN A 595 0.48 16.03 -18.01
CA ASN A 595 0.53 17.39 -18.55
C ASN A 595 1.95 17.87 -18.89
N THR A 596 2.96 17.39 -18.15
CA THR A 596 4.37 17.76 -18.40
C THR A 596 4.96 17.02 -19.59
N LEU A 597 4.63 15.74 -19.76
CA LEU A 597 5.27 14.86 -20.76
C LEU A 597 4.52 14.81 -22.08
N GLU A 598 3.22 15.07 -22.10
CA GLU A 598 2.41 15.07 -23.31
C GLU A 598 2.98 15.97 -24.42
N PRO A 599 3.41 17.22 -24.15
CA PRO A 599 4.07 18.06 -25.16
C PRO A 599 5.36 17.48 -25.75
N LEU A 600 6.03 16.59 -25.02
CA LEU A 600 7.28 15.99 -25.46
C LEU A 600 7.06 14.70 -26.26
N CYS A 601 5.89 14.07 -26.10
CA CYS A 601 5.54 12.81 -26.75
C CYS A 601 4.90 13.00 -28.12
N TYR A 602 4.30 14.16 -28.41
CA TYR A 602 3.61 14.43 -29.67
C TYR A 602 4.29 15.55 -30.47
N ARG A 603 4.36 15.39 -31.80
CA ARG A 603 4.78 16.44 -32.74
C ARG A 603 4.16 16.21 -34.14
N PRO A 604 3.29 17.10 -34.64
CA PRO A 604 2.70 18.24 -33.92
C PRO A 604 1.94 17.76 -32.67
N GLY A 605 1.93 18.58 -31.62
CA GLY A 605 1.34 18.23 -30.32
C GLY A 605 0.63 19.43 -29.65
N PRO A 606 0.38 19.37 -28.32
CA PRO A 606 -0.38 20.40 -27.60
C PRO A 606 0.22 21.81 -27.65
N LEU A 607 1.54 21.93 -27.86
CA LEU A 607 2.19 23.24 -28.01
C LEU A 607 2.09 23.81 -29.43
N ASP A 608 1.75 22.98 -30.42
CA ASP A 608 1.67 23.36 -31.83
C ASP A 608 0.22 23.63 -32.27
N THR A 609 -0.75 22.85 -31.76
CA THR A 609 -2.16 22.94 -32.14
C THR A 609 -3.09 22.46 -31.03
N ALA A 610 -4.23 23.15 -30.87
CA ALA A 610 -5.30 22.73 -29.97
C ALA A 610 -6.18 21.61 -30.56
N ASP A 611 -6.04 21.30 -31.85
CA ASP A 611 -6.74 20.20 -32.50
C ASP A 611 -6.02 18.88 -32.24
N HIS A 612 -6.50 18.12 -31.26
CA HIS A 612 -5.98 16.80 -30.90
C HIS A 612 -5.96 15.80 -32.06
N GLY A 613 -6.87 15.94 -33.05
CA GLY A 613 -6.89 15.05 -34.22
C GLY A 613 -5.69 15.21 -35.14
N GLN A 614 -4.92 16.30 -34.98
CA GLN A 614 -3.68 16.54 -35.71
C GLN A 614 -2.46 16.05 -34.95
N TRP A 615 -2.60 15.63 -33.69
CA TRP A 615 -1.46 15.23 -32.89
C TRP A 615 -0.87 13.92 -33.43
N GLN A 616 0.46 13.89 -33.54
CA GLN A 616 1.18 12.70 -34.00
C GLN A 616 2.17 12.26 -32.94
N LEU A 617 2.06 11.00 -32.53
CA LEU A 617 2.95 10.44 -31.53
C LEU A 617 4.36 10.31 -32.12
N ARG A 618 5.37 10.60 -31.30
CA ARG A 618 6.77 10.44 -31.70
C ARG A 618 7.16 8.95 -31.73
N PRO A 619 8.12 8.56 -32.58
CA PRO A 619 8.60 7.18 -32.66
C PRO A 619 9.15 6.67 -31.32
N SER A 620 9.09 5.36 -31.12
CA SER A 620 9.53 4.66 -29.90
C SER A 620 10.98 4.99 -29.52
N THR A 621 11.87 5.13 -30.50
CA THR A 621 13.27 5.51 -30.29
C THR A 621 13.43 6.92 -29.72
N GLU A 622 12.56 7.85 -30.10
CA GLU A 622 12.60 9.23 -29.59
C GLU A 622 11.98 9.31 -28.19
N LEU A 623 10.95 8.51 -27.90
CA LEU A 623 10.37 8.42 -26.56
C LEU A 623 11.37 7.83 -25.56
N LEU A 624 12.12 6.79 -25.95
CA LEU A 624 13.17 6.17 -25.13
C LEU A 624 14.42 7.06 -24.95
N ASP A 625 14.56 8.13 -25.72
CA ASP A 625 15.65 9.09 -25.56
C ASP A 625 15.31 10.23 -24.57
N LEU A 626 14.06 10.31 -24.11
CA LEU A 626 13.65 11.28 -23.10
C LEU A 626 14.31 10.96 -21.75
N ARG A 627 15.00 11.96 -21.18
CA ARG A 627 15.59 11.86 -19.83
C ARG A 627 14.77 12.68 -18.86
N ILE A 628 14.16 12.01 -17.89
CA ILE A 628 13.34 12.63 -16.85
C ILE A 628 14.14 12.72 -15.57
N ALA A 629 14.18 13.92 -14.98
CA ALA A 629 14.84 14.18 -13.72
C ALA A 629 13.88 14.83 -12.73
N ASP A 630 13.69 14.18 -11.59
CA ASP A 630 13.03 14.76 -10.42
C ASP A 630 14.10 15.05 -9.36
N ILE A 631 14.42 16.34 -9.19
CA ILE A 631 15.53 16.83 -8.36
C ILE A 631 15.24 16.67 -6.86
N ALA A 632 13.99 16.43 -6.47
CA ALA A 632 13.57 16.26 -5.09
C ALA A 632 12.61 15.07 -4.93
N MET A 633 12.90 13.97 -5.63
CA MET A 633 11.95 12.90 -5.89
C MET A 633 11.32 12.21 -4.68
N GLY A 634 11.94 12.31 -3.49
CA GLY A 634 11.45 11.63 -2.30
C GLY A 634 11.26 10.13 -2.56
N SER A 635 10.03 9.65 -2.45
CA SER A 635 9.62 8.26 -2.74
C SER A 635 9.54 7.92 -4.25
N GLY A 636 9.74 8.89 -5.14
CA GLY A 636 9.75 8.72 -6.59
C GLY A 636 8.37 8.81 -7.24
N ALA A 637 7.36 9.39 -6.58
CA ALA A 637 5.97 9.41 -7.07
C ALA A 637 5.85 9.97 -8.51
N PHE A 638 6.49 11.10 -8.82
CA PHE A 638 6.49 11.66 -10.18
C PHE A 638 7.25 10.78 -11.18
N LEU A 639 8.37 10.16 -10.78
CA LEU A 639 9.12 9.27 -11.66
C LEU A 639 8.34 7.99 -11.99
N VAL A 640 7.63 7.44 -11.01
CA VAL A 640 6.74 6.28 -11.23
C VAL A 640 5.58 6.67 -12.15
N ALA A 641 4.96 7.83 -11.92
CA ALA A 641 3.89 8.34 -12.79
C ALA A 641 4.39 8.60 -14.23
N ALA A 642 5.55 9.22 -14.38
CA ALA A 642 6.21 9.45 -15.65
C ALA A 642 6.53 8.15 -16.38
N CYS A 643 7.07 7.16 -15.66
CA CYS A 643 7.35 5.83 -16.23
C CYS A 643 6.08 5.15 -16.74
N ARG A 644 4.96 5.23 -16.00
CA ARG A 644 3.67 4.70 -16.44
C ARG A 644 3.17 5.43 -17.68
N TYR A 645 3.21 6.76 -17.67
CA TYR A 645 2.76 7.58 -18.79
C TYR A 645 3.55 7.29 -20.07
N LEU A 646 4.90 7.31 -19.99
CA LEU A 646 5.76 7.03 -21.13
C LEU A 646 5.67 5.58 -21.61
N ALA A 647 5.49 4.61 -20.71
CA ALA A 647 5.30 3.22 -21.11
C ALA A 647 4.01 3.04 -21.92
N ASP A 648 2.92 3.71 -21.53
CA ASP A 648 1.67 3.71 -22.30
C ASP A 648 1.91 4.30 -23.71
N ARG A 649 2.59 5.45 -23.80
CA ARG A 649 2.95 6.08 -25.09
C ARG A 649 3.90 5.21 -25.92
N LEU A 650 4.85 4.53 -25.29
CA LEU A 650 5.79 3.65 -25.99
C LEU A 650 5.08 2.46 -26.62
N VAL A 651 4.10 1.88 -25.92
CA VAL A 651 3.25 0.80 -26.45
C VAL A 651 2.41 1.29 -27.63
N GLU A 652 1.89 2.51 -27.59
CA GLU A 652 1.20 3.14 -28.73
C GLU A 652 2.13 3.35 -29.92
N ALA A 653 3.34 3.86 -29.70
CA ALA A 653 4.33 4.04 -30.77
C ALA A 653 4.71 2.70 -31.43
N TRP A 654 4.90 1.64 -30.66
CA TRP A 654 5.14 0.29 -31.20
C TRP A 654 3.98 -0.23 -32.05
N GLN A 655 2.74 0.16 -31.76
CA GLN A 655 1.59 -0.21 -32.58
C GLN A 655 1.64 0.50 -33.93
N GLU A 656 1.91 1.81 -33.94
CA GLU A 656 2.06 2.60 -35.17
C GLU A 656 3.23 2.10 -36.04
N GLU A 657 4.30 1.66 -35.38
CA GLU A 657 5.48 1.07 -36.02
C GLU A 657 5.26 -0.38 -36.52
N GLY A 658 4.13 -0.99 -36.18
CA GLY A 658 3.75 -2.32 -36.64
C GLY A 658 4.40 -3.49 -35.89
N ARG A 659 4.87 -3.27 -34.65
CA ARG A 659 5.46 -4.32 -33.80
C ARG A 659 4.41 -5.40 -33.49
N GLU A 660 4.71 -6.65 -33.85
CA GLU A 660 3.70 -7.72 -33.88
C GLU A 660 3.08 -8.06 -32.52
N ASP A 661 3.87 -8.05 -31.45
CA ASP A 661 3.43 -8.30 -30.07
C ASP A 661 2.56 -7.16 -29.52
N ALA A 662 2.90 -5.90 -29.79
CA ALA A 662 2.08 -4.73 -29.45
C ALA A 662 0.76 -4.72 -30.22
N LEU A 663 0.78 -5.03 -31.53
CA LEU A 663 -0.44 -5.20 -32.32
C LEU A 663 -1.30 -6.37 -31.83
N ARG A 664 -0.68 -7.48 -31.40
CA ARG A 664 -1.38 -8.61 -30.79
C ARG A 664 -1.98 -8.25 -29.45
N ALA A 665 -1.30 -7.47 -28.60
CA ALA A 665 -1.84 -6.98 -27.34
C ALA A 665 -3.12 -6.14 -27.54
N VAL A 666 -3.17 -5.31 -28.58
CA VAL A 666 -4.38 -4.55 -28.96
C VAL A 666 -5.49 -5.46 -29.49
N ARG A 667 -5.16 -6.40 -30.37
CA ARG A 667 -6.14 -7.37 -30.90
C ARG A 667 -6.68 -8.32 -29.82
N ALA A 668 -5.86 -8.67 -28.84
CA ALA A 668 -6.22 -9.45 -27.65
C ALA A 668 -7.20 -8.68 -26.75
N ARG A 669 -6.95 -7.38 -26.54
CA ARG A 669 -7.89 -6.47 -25.86
C ARG A 669 -9.24 -6.39 -26.55
N ALA A 670 -9.34 -6.69 -27.86
CA ALA A 670 -10.57 -6.70 -28.64
C ALA A 670 -11.28 -8.08 -28.74
N GLY A 671 -10.77 -9.16 -28.12
CA GLY A 671 -11.55 -10.38 -27.85
C GLY A 671 -10.85 -11.74 -27.96
N ARG A 672 -10.44 -12.34 -26.82
CA ARG A 672 -10.53 -13.77 -26.40
C ARG A 672 -9.71 -14.02 -25.09
N PRO A 673 -9.95 -15.11 -24.32
CA PRO A 673 -9.80 -15.14 -22.84
C PRO A 673 -8.38 -15.38 -22.28
N LEU A 674 -8.16 -14.91 -21.04
CA LEU A 674 -7.19 -15.24 -19.96
C LEU A 674 -5.71 -15.46 -20.29
N ALA A 675 -5.35 -16.21 -21.34
CA ALA A 675 -3.95 -16.40 -21.76
C ALA A 675 -3.40 -15.15 -22.47
N ALA A 676 -4.27 -14.35 -23.08
CA ALA A 676 -3.90 -13.17 -23.86
C ALA A 676 -3.75 -11.88 -23.02
N ASP A 677 -4.35 -11.84 -21.82
CA ASP A 677 -4.15 -10.75 -20.86
C ASP A 677 -2.71 -10.76 -20.31
N ALA A 678 -2.13 -11.95 -20.13
CA ALA A 678 -0.74 -12.12 -19.74
C ALA A 678 0.22 -11.54 -20.79
N GLU A 679 -0.05 -11.73 -22.08
CA GLU A 679 0.78 -11.16 -23.16
C GLU A 679 0.64 -9.63 -23.24
N ALA A 680 -0.58 -9.09 -23.10
CA ALA A 680 -0.80 -7.64 -23.06
C ALA A 680 -0.16 -6.98 -21.82
N GLU A 681 -0.18 -7.67 -20.69
CA GLU A 681 0.50 -7.27 -19.46
C GLU A 681 2.03 -7.36 -19.62
N GLN A 682 2.53 -8.37 -20.35
CA GLN A 682 3.95 -8.56 -20.64
C GLN A 682 4.53 -7.48 -21.55
N VAL A 683 3.82 -7.06 -22.60
CA VAL A 683 4.25 -5.94 -23.48
C VAL A 683 4.30 -4.64 -22.69
N LEU A 684 3.31 -4.38 -21.82
CA LEU A 684 3.32 -3.20 -20.96
C LEU A 684 4.44 -3.25 -19.91
N LEU A 685 4.71 -4.43 -19.33
CA LEU A 685 5.85 -4.67 -18.44
C LEU A 685 7.19 -4.40 -19.14
N GLU A 686 7.33 -4.86 -20.39
CA GLU A 686 8.51 -4.60 -21.20
C GLU A 686 8.68 -3.10 -21.45
N ALA A 687 7.62 -2.40 -21.84
CA ALA A 687 7.65 -0.95 -22.06
C ALA A 687 8.06 -0.20 -20.79
N ARG A 688 7.46 -0.54 -19.63
CA ARG A 688 7.83 0.03 -18.32
C ARG A 688 9.30 -0.23 -17.99
N ARG A 689 9.79 -1.44 -18.25
CA ARG A 689 11.21 -1.79 -18.03
C ARG A 689 12.11 -0.92 -18.91
N LEU A 690 11.84 -0.84 -20.21
CA LEU A 690 12.67 -0.07 -21.13
C LEU A 690 12.70 1.42 -20.78
N VAL A 691 11.55 2.01 -20.45
CA VAL A 691 11.44 3.41 -19.99
C VAL A 691 12.16 3.64 -18.65
N ALA A 692 12.22 2.64 -17.76
CA ALA A 692 12.94 2.77 -16.50
C ALA A 692 14.46 2.57 -16.66
N GLU A 693 14.89 1.80 -17.67
CA GLU A 693 16.30 1.48 -17.93
C GLU A 693 17.01 2.52 -18.82
N HIS A 694 16.26 3.18 -19.72
CA HIS A 694 16.76 4.20 -20.65
C HIS A 694 16.31 5.56 -20.14
#